data_AF-A0A0J1B4E4-F1
#
_entry.id   AF-A0A0J1B4E4-F1
#
_cell.length_a   1.000
_cell.length_b   1.000
_cell.length_c   1.000
_cell.angle_alpha   90.00
_cell.angle_beta   90.00
_cell.angle_gamma   90.00
#
_symmetry.space_group_name_H-M   'P 1'
#
loop_
_entity.id
_entity.type
_entity.pdbx_description
1 polymer ?
#
loop_
_entity_poly.entity_id
_entity_poly.type
_entity_poly.pdbx_seq_one_letter_code
_entity_poly.pdbx_strand_id
1 'polypeptide(L)'
;MLVTMIQVVSKEIQIVSNGNVGRTALRVFAAVTLVAGTLLATCSWQVSTADAQETNSRGAAKPLDARSRTIVQSVELQVKRAGAAYSKGDYETSGEALRKAIGQIDVAGNAASPGLHDALLPTMRRIINARAMLELEGVTLPPFRLPARPEATADPMSEADASSEPATDGVSFVSEVAPILVDKCGGCHIRGNKGGFTLQSFAKLMEGPSEGVVVFPGDVIGSRLIETIETGDMPRGGGKVSKEQLDTLKQWVIQGARFDGPDPAAMLTSLKGGGAAADTPAAPEPDQPTMVGKPTGNETVSFSKDVAPLLVENCNGCHLDAMQTRGGLRMDTLAQMLRGGDSGSVMQPGDGEASLLVQKLRGSAGDRMPAGGRPPLSDSDIELISTWISEGAKVDEALVQTPMKVVTAQAWLSAAASPEVSERRAEIAESDFRLAGADMSRLQKQVTDHFAVWGDVSPATLEAVAESAEAALVQAQKFLPPADGTPEDFFHGKASVYVLTKRYDYSEFAKMVEGRSVPADWQSHWKYDGIRAYVAVVASERATEEEIAQRVKATVASLAVVSRGEAVPRWFAEGLGTAISGGETKRDRNENLRRQAELVTAVGSLKSGKDFLNGKLPPERADRMAVAIAESLLSRQNRRGLDAVLRNLQSGQPFSQAFQTGMNTTPIAYVDAWLQWVQ
;
A
#
# COMPACT_ATOMS: atom_id res chain seq x y z
N MET A 1 -33.12 49.39 -21.18
CA MET A 1 -33.05 48.41 -22.28
C MET A 1 -33.62 47.05 -21.89
N LEU A 2 -33.17 46.42 -20.79
CA LEU A 2 -33.68 45.12 -20.34
C LEU A 2 -35.21 45.13 -20.04
N VAL A 3 -35.71 46.19 -19.40
CA VAL A 3 -37.14 46.35 -19.08
C VAL A 3 -38.02 46.51 -20.33
N THR A 4 -37.48 47.16 -21.38
CA THR A 4 -38.17 47.33 -22.66
C THR A 4 -38.18 46.02 -23.47
N MET A 5 -37.14 45.19 -23.36
CA MET A 5 -37.10 43.87 -24.00
C MET A 5 -38.05 42.87 -23.35
N ILE A 6 -38.21 42.90 -22.01
CA ILE A 6 -39.15 42.03 -21.29
C ILE A 6 -40.60 42.33 -21.70
N GLN A 7 -40.95 43.60 -21.96
CA GLN A 7 -42.28 43.96 -22.44
C GLN A 7 -42.56 43.53 -23.89
N VAL A 8 -41.55 43.45 -24.76
CA VAL A 8 -41.71 42.95 -26.14
C VAL A 8 -41.91 41.44 -26.17
N VAL A 9 -41.11 40.70 -25.38
CA VAL A 9 -41.23 39.24 -25.27
C VAL A 9 -42.56 38.82 -24.65
N SER A 10 -43.06 39.56 -23.65
CA SER A 10 -44.37 39.29 -23.04
C SER A 10 -45.55 39.53 -24.00
N LYS A 11 -45.39 40.40 -25.02
CA LYS A 11 -46.44 40.70 -26.00
C LYS A 11 -46.48 39.69 -27.14
N GLU A 12 -45.34 39.11 -27.53
CA GLU A 12 -45.28 38.05 -28.54
C GLU A 12 -45.74 36.68 -28.01
N ILE A 13 -45.55 36.38 -26.72
CA ILE A 13 -46.04 35.15 -26.10
C ILE A 13 -47.59 35.08 -26.09
N GLN A 14 -48.28 36.21 -25.98
CA GLN A 14 -49.75 36.24 -26.07
C GLN A 14 -50.28 35.97 -27.50
N ILE A 15 -49.49 36.23 -28.55
CA ILE A 15 -49.91 36.02 -29.94
C ILE A 15 -49.86 34.52 -30.33
N VAL A 16 -49.09 33.70 -29.61
CA VAL A 16 -48.95 32.25 -29.87
C VAL A 16 -50.13 31.42 -29.35
N SER A 17 -51.03 32.01 -28.54
CA SER A 17 -52.24 31.32 -28.05
C SER A 17 -53.30 31.03 -29.13
N ASN A 18 -53.18 31.61 -30.32
CA ASN A 18 -54.14 31.38 -31.41
C ASN A 18 -53.45 30.82 -32.66
N GLY A 19 -53.24 29.50 -32.65
CA GLY A 19 -53.28 28.63 -33.82
C GLY A 19 -52.30 28.92 -34.98
N ASN A 20 -51.03 28.54 -34.85
CA ASN A 20 -50.27 27.81 -35.89
C ASN A 20 -48.90 27.37 -35.34
N VAL A 21 -48.82 26.19 -34.72
CA VAL A 21 -47.62 25.69 -34.04
C VAL A 21 -46.81 24.83 -35.00
N GLY A 22 -45.79 25.41 -35.63
CA GLY A 22 -44.82 24.60 -36.39
C GLY A 22 -43.68 25.40 -36.99
N ARG A 23 -43.96 26.57 -37.59
CA ARG A 23 -42.93 27.39 -38.25
C ARG A 23 -42.46 28.60 -37.45
N THR A 24 -43.26 29.08 -36.49
CA THR A 24 -42.92 30.26 -35.67
C THR A 24 -42.05 29.89 -34.46
N ALA A 25 -42.26 28.73 -33.86
CA ALA A 25 -41.46 28.23 -32.73
C ALA A 25 -39.98 28.05 -33.12
N LEU A 26 -39.70 27.59 -34.35
CA LEU A 26 -38.34 27.42 -34.85
C LEU A 26 -37.60 28.75 -35.06
N ARG A 27 -38.32 29.83 -35.41
CA ARG A 27 -37.74 31.17 -35.57
C ARG A 27 -37.50 31.87 -34.24
N VAL A 28 -38.38 31.68 -33.26
CA VAL A 28 -38.18 32.19 -31.90
C VAL A 28 -37.00 31.48 -31.22
N PHE A 29 -36.89 30.16 -31.38
CA PHE A 29 -35.73 29.43 -30.85
C PHE A 29 -34.43 29.90 -31.51
N ALA A 30 -34.39 30.03 -32.84
CA ALA A 30 -33.21 30.52 -33.55
C ALA A 30 -32.83 31.96 -33.17
N ALA A 31 -33.80 32.85 -32.95
CA ALA A 31 -33.55 34.23 -32.53
C ALA A 31 -33.07 34.31 -31.07
N VAL A 32 -33.61 33.48 -30.16
CA VAL A 32 -33.16 33.40 -28.76
C VAL A 32 -31.75 32.82 -28.67
N THR A 33 -31.40 31.81 -29.49
CA THR A 33 -30.04 31.26 -29.54
C THR A 33 -29.04 32.27 -30.14
N LEU A 34 -29.43 33.04 -31.16
CA LEU A 34 -28.57 34.06 -31.76
C LEU A 34 -28.33 35.26 -30.82
N VAL A 35 -29.38 35.69 -30.10
CA VAL A 35 -29.28 36.80 -29.12
C VAL A 35 -28.52 36.37 -27.86
N ALA A 36 -28.71 35.14 -27.36
CA ALA A 36 -27.93 34.59 -26.25
C ALA A 36 -26.46 34.37 -26.62
N GLY A 37 -26.17 33.92 -27.85
CA GLY A 37 -24.80 33.78 -28.36
C GLY A 37 -24.09 35.13 -28.49
N THR A 38 -24.81 36.20 -28.87
CA THR A 38 -24.22 37.54 -29.02
C THR A 38 -24.04 38.26 -27.67
N LEU A 39 -24.92 38.01 -26.69
CA LEU A 39 -24.78 38.50 -25.31
C LEU A 39 -23.64 37.79 -24.54
N LEU A 40 -23.41 36.50 -24.78
CA LEU A 40 -22.28 35.78 -24.20
C LEU A 40 -20.93 36.20 -24.82
N ALA A 41 -20.91 36.51 -26.12
CA ALA A 41 -19.71 37.00 -26.82
C ALA A 41 -19.33 38.45 -26.45
N THR A 42 -20.30 39.30 -26.06
CA THR A 42 -20.05 40.69 -25.66
C THR A 42 -19.71 40.81 -24.17
N CYS A 43 -20.32 40.01 -23.29
CA CYS A 43 -19.92 39.94 -21.88
C CYS A 43 -18.52 39.37 -21.67
N SER A 44 -18.02 38.50 -22.56
CA SER A 44 -16.68 37.93 -22.45
C SER A 44 -15.56 38.85 -22.98
N TRP A 45 -15.89 39.98 -23.62
CA TRP A 45 -14.92 40.98 -24.08
C TRP A 45 -14.87 42.25 -23.21
N GLN A 46 -15.94 42.63 -22.52
CA GLN A 46 -15.93 43.81 -21.64
C GLN A 46 -15.36 43.56 -20.25
N VAL A 47 -15.37 42.32 -19.74
CA VAL A 47 -14.68 41.96 -18.49
C VAL A 47 -13.15 42.08 -18.64
N SER A 48 -12.62 41.97 -19.86
CA SER A 48 -11.19 42.15 -20.15
C SER A 48 -10.68 43.59 -20.01
N THR A 49 -11.58 44.58 -19.95
CA THR A 49 -11.19 46.01 -19.85
C THR A 49 -11.32 46.59 -18.45
N ALA A 50 -12.09 45.95 -17.55
CA ALA A 50 -12.22 46.39 -16.16
C ALA A 50 -11.06 45.88 -15.27
N ASP A 51 -10.54 44.66 -15.53
CA ASP A 51 -9.34 44.14 -14.85
C ASP A 51 -8.03 44.86 -15.25
N ALA A 52 -8.06 45.61 -16.37
CA ALA A 52 -6.90 46.36 -16.86
C ALA A 52 -6.62 47.65 -16.07
N GLN A 53 -7.54 48.12 -15.23
CA GLN A 53 -7.33 49.31 -14.39
C GLN A 53 -6.95 48.99 -12.94
N GLU A 54 -7.11 47.75 -12.47
CA GLU A 54 -6.68 47.33 -11.12
C GLU A 54 -5.24 46.78 -11.09
N THR A 55 -4.60 46.61 -12.25
CA THR A 55 -3.22 46.12 -12.37
C THR A 55 -2.15 47.22 -12.33
N ASN A 56 -2.55 48.51 -12.23
CA ASN A 56 -1.61 49.62 -12.31
C ASN A 56 -0.98 50.06 -10.96
N SER A 57 -0.95 49.17 -9.96
CA SER A 57 -0.29 49.44 -8.67
C SER A 57 0.71 48.37 -8.21
N ARG A 58 1.07 47.40 -9.07
CA ARG A 58 2.08 46.39 -8.74
C ARG A 58 3.33 46.60 -9.58
N GLY A 59 4.46 46.82 -8.90
CA GLY A 59 5.77 47.03 -9.49
C GLY A 59 6.12 45.96 -10.53
N ALA A 60 6.91 46.37 -11.52
CA ALA A 60 7.30 45.56 -12.67
C ALA A 60 7.68 44.12 -12.27
N ALA A 61 6.82 43.15 -12.61
CA ALA A 61 7.07 41.74 -12.37
C ALA A 61 8.28 41.29 -13.19
N LYS A 62 9.23 40.62 -12.55
CA LYS A 62 10.35 39.96 -13.23
C LYS A 62 9.81 39.04 -14.35
N PRO A 63 10.46 38.98 -15.52
CA PRO A 63 10.09 38.05 -16.58
C PRO A 63 10.13 36.60 -16.06
N LEU A 64 9.12 35.80 -16.41
CA LEU A 64 9.08 34.37 -16.08
C LEU A 64 10.35 33.67 -16.60
N ASP A 65 10.99 32.88 -15.75
CA ASP A 65 12.12 32.06 -16.14
C ASP A 65 11.71 31.03 -17.22
N ALA A 66 12.70 30.46 -17.91
CA ALA A 66 12.45 29.56 -19.03
C ALA A 66 11.63 28.32 -18.62
N ARG A 67 11.86 27.77 -17.42
CA ARG A 67 11.14 26.60 -16.91
C ARG A 67 9.69 26.94 -16.58
N SER A 68 9.44 28.07 -15.92
CA SER A 68 8.09 28.58 -15.65
C SER A 68 7.29 28.80 -16.94
N ARG A 69 7.90 29.34 -18.00
CA ARG A 69 7.26 29.49 -19.32
C ARG A 69 6.89 28.16 -19.97
N THR A 70 7.76 27.16 -19.89
CA THR A 70 7.47 25.81 -20.41
C THR A 70 6.31 25.15 -19.66
N ILE A 71 6.22 25.34 -18.34
CA ILE A 71 5.11 24.82 -17.53
C ILE A 71 3.79 25.45 -17.98
N VAL A 72 3.73 26.79 -18.09
CA VAL A 72 2.54 27.51 -18.55
C VAL A 72 2.09 26.99 -19.91
N GLN A 73 2.99 26.88 -20.88
CA GLN A 73 2.69 26.40 -22.23
C GLN A 73 2.18 24.94 -22.24
N SER A 74 2.75 24.07 -21.41
CA SER A 74 2.33 22.68 -21.29
C SER A 74 0.90 22.57 -20.76
N VAL A 75 0.59 23.28 -19.68
CA VAL A 75 -0.74 23.26 -19.05
C VAL A 75 -1.79 23.84 -20.02
N GLU A 76 -1.48 24.95 -20.68
CA GLU A 76 -2.34 25.55 -21.69
C GLU A 76 -2.62 24.61 -22.87
N LEU A 77 -1.61 23.84 -23.30
CA LEU A 77 -1.78 22.84 -24.35
C LEU A 77 -2.75 21.74 -23.92
N GLN A 78 -2.69 21.26 -22.67
CA GLN A 78 -3.63 20.24 -22.18
C GLN A 78 -5.06 20.78 -22.11
N VAL A 79 -5.24 22.00 -21.60
CA VAL A 79 -6.57 22.64 -21.56
C VAL A 79 -7.12 22.87 -22.96
N LYS A 80 -6.27 23.24 -23.92
CA LYS A 80 -6.67 23.39 -25.34
C LYS A 80 -7.07 22.04 -25.97
N ARG A 81 -6.37 20.96 -25.64
CA ARG A 81 -6.71 19.60 -26.07
C ARG A 81 -8.05 19.14 -25.49
N ALA A 82 -8.28 19.42 -24.20
CA ALA A 82 -9.56 19.14 -23.55
C ALA A 82 -10.71 19.86 -24.28
N GLY A 83 -10.58 21.16 -24.52
CA GLY A 83 -11.60 21.92 -25.26
C GLY A 83 -11.84 21.39 -26.69
N ALA A 84 -10.79 20.99 -27.40
CA ALA A 84 -10.91 20.43 -28.75
C ALA A 84 -11.61 19.07 -28.76
N ALA A 85 -11.34 18.20 -27.79
CA ALA A 85 -12.02 16.91 -27.64
C ALA A 85 -13.49 17.09 -27.24
N TYR A 86 -13.76 17.98 -26.28
CA TYR A 86 -15.12 18.33 -25.85
C TYR A 86 -15.97 18.84 -27.02
N SER A 87 -15.44 19.72 -27.86
CA SER A 87 -16.16 20.25 -29.03
C SER A 87 -16.56 19.20 -30.07
N LYS A 88 -15.95 18.01 -30.01
CA LYS A 88 -16.23 16.87 -30.90
C LYS A 88 -17.13 15.82 -30.25
N GLY A 89 -17.61 16.04 -29.02
CA GLY A 89 -18.37 15.06 -28.24
C GLY A 89 -17.52 13.94 -27.62
N ASP A 90 -16.19 14.05 -27.67
CA ASP A 90 -15.27 13.08 -27.07
C ASP A 90 -14.94 13.51 -25.63
N TYR A 91 -15.86 13.18 -24.72
CA TYR A 91 -15.81 13.64 -23.34
C TYR A 91 -14.75 12.90 -22.51
N GLU A 92 -14.44 11.64 -22.81
CA GLU A 92 -13.42 10.89 -22.07
C GLU A 92 -12.01 11.40 -22.39
N THR A 93 -11.68 11.59 -23.68
CA THR A 93 -10.39 12.19 -24.07
C THR A 93 -10.26 13.62 -23.55
N SER A 94 -11.37 14.35 -23.50
CA SER A 94 -11.41 15.67 -22.88
C SER A 94 -11.13 15.60 -21.37
N GLY A 95 -11.73 14.63 -20.68
CA GLY A 95 -11.49 14.34 -19.27
C GLY A 95 -10.03 13.99 -18.98
N GLU A 96 -9.42 13.11 -19.78
CA GLU A 96 -8.00 12.75 -19.63
C GLU A 96 -7.06 13.94 -19.80
N ALA A 97 -7.29 14.78 -20.80
CA ALA A 97 -6.50 15.98 -21.01
C ALA A 97 -6.65 16.95 -19.83
N LEU A 98 -7.85 17.05 -19.24
CA LEU A 98 -8.08 17.88 -18.07
C LEU A 98 -7.45 17.31 -16.79
N ARG A 99 -7.47 15.98 -16.58
CA ARG A 99 -6.74 15.30 -15.48
C ARG A 99 -5.24 15.57 -15.58
N LYS A 100 -4.68 15.55 -16.79
CA LYS A 100 -3.26 15.88 -17.04
C LYS A 100 -2.96 17.34 -16.73
N ALA A 101 -3.83 18.27 -17.11
CA ALA A 101 -3.67 19.69 -16.77
C ALA A 101 -3.68 19.92 -15.25
N ILE A 102 -4.63 19.28 -14.54
CA ILE A 102 -4.73 19.33 -13.07
C ILE A 102 -3.47 18.78 -12.43
N GLY A 103 -3.03 17.57 -12.81
CA GLY A 103 -1.80 16.98 -12.26
C GLY A 103 -0.54 17.82 -12.53
N GLN A 104 -0.45 18.48 -13.69
CA GLN A 104 0.66 19.40 -13.99
C GLN A 104 0.63 20.64 -13.11
N ILE A 105 -0.56 21.17 -12.78
CA ILE A 105 -0.72 22.30 -11.87
C ILE A 105 -0.44 21.88 -10.42
N ASP A 106 -0.86 20.70 -10.00
CA ASP A 106 -0.59 20.22 -8.64
C ASP A 106 0.92 20.05 -8.41
N VAL A 107 1.63 19.51 -9.40
CA VAL A 107 3.09 19.41 -9.39
C VAL A 107 3.76 20.79 -9.43
N ALA A 108 3.23 21.74 -10.21
CA ALA A 108 3.78 23.09 -10.31
C ALA A 108 3.46 23.96 -9.09
N GLY A 109 2.30 23.81 -8.47
CA GLY A 109 1.79 24.61 -7.35
C GLY A 109 2.57 24.37 -6.05
N ASN A 110 3.11 23.17 -5.88
CA ASN A 110 3.95 22.81 -4.73
C ASN A 110 5.37 23.44 -4.79
N ALA A 111 5.73 24.10 -5.90
CA ALA A 111 7.03 24.76 -6.10
C ALA A 111 6.91 26.14 -6.80
N ALA A 112 5.70 26.70 -6.87
CA ALA A 112 5.43 27.87 -7.71
C ALA A 112 6.05 29.14 -7.13
N SER A 113 6.75 29.90 -7.97
CA SER A 113 7.03 31.31 -7.68
C SER A 113 5.73 32.12 -7.77
N PRO A 114 5.62 33.28 -7.09
CA PRO A 114 4.46 34.16 -7.23
C PRO A 114 4.16 34.51 -8.70
N GLY A 115 5.20 34.65 -9.53
CA GLY A 115 5.07 34.90 -10.96
C GLY A 115 4.48 33.72 -11.74
N LEU A 116 4.89 32.48 -11.44
CA LEU A 116 4.32 31.29 -12.08
C LEU A 116 2.86 31.08 -11.66
N HIS A 117 2.51 31.35 -10.40
CA HIS A 117 1.13 31.32 -9.92
C HIS A 117 0.26 32.33 -10.68
N ASP A 118 0.72 33.58 -10.79
CA ASP A 118 0.01 34.64 -11.53
C ASP A 118 -0.18 34.27 -13.01
N ALA A 119 0.83 33.66 -13.63
CA ALA A 119 0.78 33.25 -15.03
C ALA A 119 -0.19 32.09 -15.30
N LEU A 120 -0.32 31.13 -14.36
CA LEU A 120 -1.22 29.99 -14.48
C LEU A 120 -2.67 30.32 -14.07
N LEU A 121 -2.90 31.41 -13.34
CA LEU A 121 -4.20 31.79 -12.78
C LEU A 121 -5.35 31.80 -13.80
N PRO A 122 -5.20 32.37 -15.01
CA PRO A 122 -6.27 32.33 -16.01
C PRO A 122 -6.61 30.89 -16.45
N THR A 123 -5.60 30.02 -16.54
CA THR A 123 -5.74 28.63 -16.97
C THR A 123 -6.37 27.77 -15.86
N MET A 124 -6.00 28.00 -14.60
CA MET A 124 -6.64 27.36 -13.44
C MET A 124 -8.14 27.68 -13.35
N ARG A 125 -8.54 28.93 -13.62
CA ARG A 125 -9.96 29.32 -13.68
C ARG A 125 -10.71 28.60 -14.81
N ARG A 126 -10.08 28.42 -15.98
CA ARG A 126 -10.67 27.66 -17.10
C ARG A 126 -10.88 26.19 -16.77
N ILE A 127 -9.97 25.59 -16.00
CA ILE A 127 -10.07 24.18 -15.57
C ILE A 127 -11.29 23.96 -14.67
N ILE A 128 -11.57 24.89 -13.74
CA ILE A 128 -12.76 24.83 -12.88
C ILE A 128 -14.04 24.74 -13.72
N ASN A 129 -14.16 25.60 -14.73
CA ASN A 129 -15.33 25.62 -15.61
C ASN A 129 -15.41 24.38 -16.50
N ALA A 130 -14.28 23.96 -17.09
CA ALA A 130 -14.22 22.77 -17.95
C ALA A 130 -14.58 21.49 -17.18
N ARG A 131 -14.19 21.41 -15.90
CA ARG A 131 -14.53 20.31 -14.99
C ARG A 131 -16.03 20.23 -14.78
N ALA A 132 -16.68 21.34 -14.47
CA ALA A 132 -18.13 21.38 -14.30
C ALA A 132 -18.87 20.93 -15.58
N MET A 133 -18.39 21.36 -16.76
CA MET A 133 -19.00 20.93 -18.03
C MET A 133 -18.82 19.44 -18.32
N LEU A 134 -17.68 18.85 -17.97
CA LEU A 134 -17.42 17.43 -18.17
C LEU A 134 -18.15 16.54 -17.17
N GLU A 135 -18.29 16.99 -15.92
CA GLU A 135 -19.06 16.27 -14.89
C GLU A 135 -20.55 16.19 -15.26
N LEU A 136 -21.10 17.22 -15.91
CA LEU A 136 -22.48 17.20 -16.44
C LEU A 136 -22.66 16.15 -17.55
N GLU A 137 -21.62 15.83 -18.30
CA GLU A 137 -21.60 14.78 -19.33
C GLU A 137 -21.24 13.39 -18.75
N GLY A 138 -21.14 13.25 -17.43
CA GLY A 138 -20.88 11.98 -16.74
C GLY A 138 -19.40 11.61 -16.57
N VAL A 139 -18.47 12.50 -16.93
CA VAL A 139 -17.02 12.26 -16.80
C VAL A 139 -16.55 12.65 -15.40
N THR A 140 -16.05 11.68 -14.64
CA THR A 140 -15.56 11.93 -13.28
C THR A 140 -14.13 12.50 -13.30
N LEU A 141 -13.93 13.60 -12.58
CA LEU A 141 -12.68 14.35 -12.53
C LEU A 141 -12.25 14.65 -11.08
N PRO A 142 -10.93 14.63 -10.80
CA PRO A 142 -10.43 14.92 -9.46
C PRO A 142 -10.85 16.33 -9.00
N PRO A 143 -11.12 16.54 -7.71
CA PRO A 143 -11.48 17.85 -7.19
C PRO A 143 -10.33 18.83 -7.44
N PHE A 144 -10.64 20.00 -7.99
CA PHE A 144 -9.64 21.03 -8.25
C PHE A 144 -10.04 22.33 -7.54
N ARG A 145 -9.23 22.77 -6.58
CA ARG A 145 -9.38 24.04 -5.87
C ARG A 145 -8.25 24.96 -6.26
N LEU A 146 -8.55 26.24 -6.41
CA LEU A 146 -7.53 27.23 -6.75
C LEU A 146 -6.49 27.32 -5.61
N PRO A 147 -5.20 27.05 -5.87
CA PRO A 147 -4.16 27.14 -4.85
C PRO A 147 -3.96 28.58 -4.38
N ALA A 148 -3.60 28.76 -3.10
CA ALA A 148 -3.23 30.07 -2.57
C ALA A 148 -1.95 30.59 -3.25
N ARG A 149 -1.85 31.92 -3.42
CA ARG A 149 -0.68 32.56 -4.05
C ARG A 149 0.53 32.46 -3.10
N PRO A 150 1.69 31.92 -3.53
CA PRO A 150 2.92 31.90 -2.74
C PRO A 150 3.44 33.31 -2.42
N GLU A 151 4.07 33.50 -1.26
CA GLU A 151 4.71 34.78 -0.90
C GLU A 151 6.04 34.98 -1.66
N ALA A 152 6.35 36.23 -2.03
CA ALA A 152 7.58 36.55 -2.74
C ALA A 152 8.76 36.59 -1.76
N THR A 153 9.59 35.54 -1.75
CA THR A 153 10.89 35.60 -1.09
C THR A 153 11.83 36.47 -1.94
N ALA A 154 12.42 37.49 -1.32
CA ALA A 154 13.36 38.40 -1.97
C ALA A 154 14.64 37.64 -2.38
N ASP A 155 15.14 37.92 -3.59
CA ASP A 155 16.36 37.31 -4.13
C ASP A 155 17.60 37.60 -3.26
N PRO A 156 18.60 36.69 -3.28
CA PRO A 156 19.80 36.81 -2.47
C PRO A 156 20.88 37.64 -3.18
N MET A 157 21.44 38.64 -2.50
CA MET A 157 22.78 39.15 -2.80
C MET A 157 23.34 39.89 -1.58
N SER A 158 24.37 39.32 -0.96
CA SER A 158 25.68 39.97 -0.71
C SER A 158 26.55 39.06 0.15
N GLU A 159 27.62 38.52 -0.43
CA GLU A 159 28.76 38.02 0.33
C GLU A 159 29.42 39.20 1.07
N ALA A 160 29.55 39.07 2.40
CA ALA A 160 30.63 39.57 3.25
C ALA A 160 30.16 39.58 4.71
N ASP A 161 30.46 38.53 5.48
CA ASP A 161 31.50 38.57 6.52
C ASP A 161 31.39 37.36 7.44
N ALA A 162 32.55 36.95 7.93
CA ALA A 162 32.84 35.65 8.49
C ALA A 162 32.27 35.41 9.91
N SER A 163 32.18 34.12 10.22
CA SER A 163 32.20 33.46 11.54
C SER A 163 30.94 33.49 12.43
N SER A 164 30.14 32.42 12.36
CA SER A 164 29.85 31.48 13.47
C SER A 164 28.73 30.49 13.08
N GLU A 165 29.01 29.19 13.18
CA GLU A 165 28.16 27.96 13.22
C GLU A 165 26.81 27.89 12.45
N PRO A 166 26.51 26.78 11.75
CA PRO A 166 25.32 26.67 10.91
C PRO A 166 24.04 26.48 11.74
N ALA A 167 23.16 27.48 11.73
CA ALA A 167 21.74 27.30 11.99
C ALA A 167 21.12 26.47 10.83
N THR A 168 20.36 25.45 11.17
CA THR A 168 19.70 24.54 10.24
C THR A 168 18.44 25.16 9.66
N ASP A 169 18.45 25.55 8.38
CA ASP A 169 17.26 25.99 7.62
C ASP A 169 16.33 24.81 7.24
N GLY A 170 15.97 23.96 8.20
CA GLY A 170 15.12 22.79 7.98
C GLY A 170 14.35 22.35 9.23
N VAL A 171 13.24 21.65 9.04
CA VAL A 171 12.44 21.08 10.13
C VAL A 171 13.28 20.06 10.88
N SER A 172 13.51 20.32 12.16
CA SER A 172 14.29 19.46 13.03
C SER A 172 13.52 18.20 13.38
N PHE A 173 14.16 17.04 13.19
CA PHE A 173 13.54 15.80 13.66
C PHE A 173 13.47 15.77 15.18
N VAL A 174 14.57 16.14 15.86
CA VAL A 174 14.66 16.09 17.32
C VAL A 174 13.70 17.07 18.00
N SER A 175 13.66 18.34 17.57
CA SER A 175 12.88 19.36 18.29
C SER A 175 11.44 19.52 17.81
N GLU A 176 11.13 19.15 16.56
CA GLU A 176 9.80 19.42 15.98
C GLU A 176 9.02 18.14 15.66
N VAL A 177 9.66 17.11 15.12
CA VAL A 177 8.97 15.88 14.67
C VAL A 177 8.84 14.85 15.78
N ALA A 178 9.93 14.55 16.48
CA ALA A 178 9.97 13.53 17.53
C ALA A 178 8.95 13.80 18.65
N PRO A 179 8.70 15.05 19.12
CA PRO A 179 7.65 15.31 20.10
C PRO A 179 6.25 14.97 19.59
N ILE A 180 5.95 15.25 18.31
CA ILE A 180 4.66 14.90 17.68
C ILE A 180 4.48 13.39 17.67
N LEU A 181 5.51 12.64 17.24
CA LEU A 181 5.45 11.17 17.17
C LEU A 181 5.32 10.54 18.56
N VAL A 182 6.07 11.03 19.55
CA VAL A 182 6.00 10.54 20.93
C VAL A 182 4.61 10.79 21.53
N ASP A 183 4.04 11.97 21.31
CA ASP A 183 2.78 12.37 21.97
C ASP A 183 1.55 11.80 21.30
N LYS A 184 1.56 11.71 19.96
CA LYS A 184 0.40 11.26 19.18
C LYS A 184 0.43 9.78 18.90
N CYS A 185 1.61 9.19 18.75
CA CYS A 185 1.78 7.80 18.31
C CYS A 185 2.42 6.91 19.40
N GLY A 186 3.16 7.50 20.34
CA GLY A 186 4.01 6.77 21.28
C GLY A 186 3.29 5.81 22.22
N GLY A 187 2.01 6.07 22.54
CA GLY A 187 1.21 5.15 23.36
C GLY A 187 1.03 3.76 22.75
N CYS A 188 0.95 3.65 21.43
CA CYS A 188 0.69 2.39 20.72
C CYS A 188 1.87 1.88 19.90
N HIS A 189 2.77 2.77 19.46
CA HIS A 189 3.87 2.43 18.54
C HIS A 189 5.27 2.60 19.17
N ILE A 190 5.41 3.20 20.35
CA ILE A 190 6.70 3.22 21.10
C ILE A 190 6.63 2.26 22.28
N ARG A 191 5.58 2.41 23.10
CA ARG A 191 5.26 1.51 24.23
C ARG A 191 4.54 0.23 23.81
N GLY A 192 4.16 0.14 22.54
CA GLY A 192 3.52 -1.03 21.93
C GLY A 192 4.01 -1.25 20.50
N ASN A 193 3.46 -2.25 19.81
CA ASN A 193 3.78 -2.59 18.42
C ASN A 193 2.51 -2.84 17.59
N LYS A 194 1.50 -1.97 17.72
CA LYS A 194 0.23 -2.18 17.01
C LYS A 194 0.44 -2.21 15.50
N GLY A 195 -0.15 -3.20 14.83
CA GLY A 195 -0.01 -3.37 13.38
C GLY A 195 1.38 -3.83 12.93
N GLY A 196 2.17 -4.45 13.83
CA GLY A 196 3.50 -4.98 13.50
C GLY A 196 4.56 -3.89 13.28
N PHE A 197 4.28 -2.64 13.66
CA PHE A 197 5.14 -1.48 13.44
C PHE A 197 5.52 -0.74 14.73
N THR A 198 6.82 -0.43 14.86
CA THR A 198 7.40 0.28 16.01
C THR A 198 8.11 1.58 15.61
N LEU A 199 7.96 2.59 16.48
CA LEU A 199 8.53 3.93 16.42
C LEU A 199 9.58 4.16 17.53
N GLN A 200 10.17 3.10 18.09
CA GLN A 200 11.05 3.25 19.26
C GLN A 200 12.26 4.16 19.02
N SER A 201 12.78 4.21 17.80
CA SER A 201 13.88 5.09 17.39
C SER A 201 13.64 5.63 15.98
N PHE A 202 14.42 6.63 15.57
CA PHE A 202 14.39 7.12 14.18
C PHE A 202 14.72 5.98 13.20
N ALA A 203 15.72 5.16 13.51
CA ALA A 203 16.10 4.02 12.70
C ALA A 203 14.94 3.05 12.49
N LYS A 204 14.17 2.75 13.55
CA LYS A 204 12.99 1.86 13.47
C LYS A 204 11.81 2.48 12.72
N LEU A 205 11.58 3.79 12.88
CA LEU A 205 10.60 4.53 12.08
C LEU A 205 10.92 4.42 10.58
N MET A 206 12.18 4.55 10.20
CA MET A 206 12.63 4.51 8.80
C MET A 206 12.75 3.08 8.24
N GLU A 207 12.92 2.08 9.09
CA GLU A 207 12.90 0.66 8.72
C GLU A 207 11.49 0.19 8.33
N GLY A 208 10.46 0.61 9.07
CA GLY A 208 9.07 0.20 8.85
C GLY A 208 8.77 -1.24 9.29
N PRO A 209 7.51 -1.71 9.20
CA PRO A 209 7.16 -3.12 9.40
C PRO A 209 7.63 -4.00 8.24
N SER A 210 7.51 -5.33 8.38
CA SER A 210 7.76 -6.31 7.30
C SER A 210 6.95 -6.04 6.02
N GLU A 211 5.82 -5.36 6.15
CA GLU A 211 4.88 -5.03 5.07
C GLU A 211 5.31 -3.80 4.23
N GLY A 212 6.41 -3.13 4.59
CA GLY A 212 6.97 -2.01 3.81
C GLY A 212 7.29 -0.76 4.63
N VAL A 213 7.84 0.26 3.99
CA VAL A 213 8.33 1.47 4.65
C VAL A 213 7.18 2.42 5.02
N VAL A 214 7.26 3.05 6.20
CA VAL A 214 6.21 3.96 6.71
C VAL A 214 6.44 5.42 6.28
N VAL A 215 7.70 5.80 6.08
CA VAL A 215 8.12 7.13 5.64
C VAL A 215 8.99 7.01 4.40
N PHE A 216 8.54 7.57 3.28
CA PHE A 216 9.34 7.72 2.07
C PHE A 216 9.94 9.13 2.03
N PRO A 217 11.26 9.29 2.21
CA PRO A 217 11.92 10.59 2.13
C PRO A 217 11.58 11.33 0.84
N GLY A 218 11.07 12.55 0.96
CA GLY A 218 10.68 13.40 -0.16
C GLY A 218 9.31 13.09 -0.79
N ASP A 219 8.61 12.03 -0.36
CA ASP A 219 7.34 11.60 -0.92
C ASP A 219 6.24 11.56 0.14
N VAL A 220 5.53 12.68 0.28
CA VAL A 220 4.43 12.85 1.24
C VAL A 220 3.25 11.95 0.93
N ILE A 221 2.91 11.80 -0.36
CA ILE A 221 1.73 11.04 -0.81
C ILE A 221 2.00 9.54 -0.66
N GLY A 222 3.21 9.09 -0.99
CA GLY A 222 3.63 7.70 -0.81
C GLY A 222 3.84 7.32 0.66
N SER A 223 4.12 8.30 1.54
CA SER A 223 4.38 8.06 2.97
C SER A 223 3.12 7.64 3.70
N ARG A 224 3.03 6.35 4.04
CA ARG A 224 1.96 5.76 4.83
C ARG A 224 1.74 6.47 6.17
N LEU A 225 2.78 7.04 6.77
CA LEU A 225 2.67 7.91 7.95
C LEU A 225 1.71 9.07 7.73
N ILE A 226 1.84 9.78 6.60
CA ILE A 226 1.03 10.96 6.29
C ILE A 226 -0.37 10.53 5.85
N GLU A 227 -0.45 9.56 4.93
CA GLU A 227 -1.72 9.03 4.41
C GLU A 227 -2.66 8.64 5.56
N THR A 228 -2.17 7.82 6.51
CA THR A 228 -3.00 7.32 7.62
C THR A 228 -3.43 8.39 8.62
N ILE A 229 -2.68 9.50 8.72
CA ILE A 229 -3.07 10.66 9.52
C ILE A 229 -4.11 11.50 8.78
N GLU A 230 -3.96 11.69 7.47
CA GLU A 230 -4.88 12.45 6.62
C GLU A 230 -6.23 11.77 6.42
N THR A 231 -6.25 10.44 6.26
CA THR A 231 -7.49 9.66 6.18
C THR A 231 -8.19 9.56 7.53
N GLY A 232 -7.52 9.98 8.61
CA GLY A 232 -8.02 9.89 9.98
C GLY A 232 -8.00 8.47 10.56
N ASP A 233 -7.36 7.51 9.88
CA ASP A 233 -7.19 6.15 10.37
C ASP A 233 -6.29 6.08 11.62
N MET A 234 -5.37 7.03 11.77
CA MET A 234 -4.45 7.17 12.90
C MET A 234 -4.38 8.64 13.38
N PRO A 235 -4.23 8.90 14.69
CA PRO A 235 -4.22 7.95 15.80
C PRO A 235 -5.64 7.55 16.25
N ARG A 236 -5.86 6.23 16.44
CA ARG A 236 -7.12 5.71 16.98
C ARG A 236 -7.20 5.98 18.49
N GLY A 237 -8.38 6.39 19.00
CA GLY A 237 -8.61 6.60 20.44
C GLY A 237 -8.50 8.05 20.94
N GLY A 238 -8.71 9.04 20.06
CA GLY A 238 -8.93 10.44 20.47
C GLY A 238 -7.71 11.38 20.40
N GLY A 239 -6.52 10.85 20.12
CA GLY A 239 -5.30 11.65 19.96
C GLY A 239 -5.14 12.23 18.56
N LYS A 240 -5.95 13.21 18.14
CA LYS A 240 -5.80 13.81 16.79
C LYS A 240 -4.47 14.58 16.65
N VAL A 241 -3.84 14.44 15.49
CA VAL A 241 -2.74 15.31 15.04
C VAL A 241 -3.37 16.61 14.53
N SER A 242 -2.90 17.77 15.01
CA SER A 242 -3.41 19.04 14.51
C SER A 242 -2.95 19.30 13.07
N LYS A 243 -3.59 20.25 12.38
CA LYS A 243 -3.20 20.59 11.01
C LYS A 243 -1.74 21.07 10.95
N GLU A 244 -1.33 21.87 11.92
CA GLU A 244 0.02 22.43 12.03
C GLU A 244 1.06 21.34 12.31
N GLN A 245 0.71 20.37 13.17
CA GLN A 245 1.56 19.21 13.44
C GLN A 245 1.69 18.31 12.20
N LEU A 246 0.60 18.10 11.48
CA LEU A 246 0.61 17.36 10.23
C LEU A 246 1.46 18.08 9.17
N ASP A 247 1.32 19.40 9.05
CA ASP A 247 2.12 20.20 8.13
C ASP A 247 3.61 20.15 8.48
N THR A 248 3.95 20.10 9.77
CA THR A 248 5.34 19.88 10.26
C THR A 248 5.88 18.51 9.84
N LEU A 249 5.08 17.44 10.02
CA LEU A 249 5.44 16.10 9.57
C LEU A 249 5.63 16.04 8.05
N LYS A 250 4.74 16.67 7.28
CA LYS A 250 4.85 16.75 5.81
C LYS A 250 6.09 17.49 5.38
N GLN A 251 6.37 18.65 5.97
CA GLN A 251 7.56 19.45 5.70
C GLN A 251 8.85 18.66 5.96
N TRP A 252 8.93 17.97 7.09
CA TRP A 252 10.06 17.09 7.40
C TRP A 252 10.22 15.96 6.36
N VAL A 253 9.13 15.31 5.96
CA VAL A 253 9.16 14.29 4.90
C VAL A 253 9.64 14.90 3.58
N ILE A 254 9.12 16.06 3.17
CA ILE A 254 9.52 16.79 1.94
C ILE A 254 11.03 17.07 1.95
N GLN A 255 11.59 17.45 3.10
CA GLN A 255 13.01 17.76 3.26
C GLN A 255 13.92 16.52 3.30
N GLY A 256 13.34 15.34 3.05
CA GLY A 256 14.04 14.07 2.96
C GLY A 256 14.08 13.30 4.27
N ALA A 257 13.13 13.54 5.18
CA ALA A 257 12.99 12.84 6.46
C ALA A 257 14.33 12.72 7.22
N ARG A 258 15.08 13.82 7.30
CA ARG A 258 16.44 13.83 7.85
C ARG A 258 16.43 13.64 9.35
N PHE A 259 17.45 12.96 9.87
CA PHE A 259 17.72 12.91 11.30
C PHE A 259 18.83 13.90 11.65
N ASP A 260 18.57 14.74 12.64
CA ASP A 260 19.48 15.77 13.14
C ASP A 260 19.85 15.55 14.62
N GLY A 261 19.56 14.35 15.15
CA GLY A 261 19.93 13.96 16.50
C GLY A 261 21.29 13.26 16.60
N PRO A 262 21.76 13.01 17.84
CA PRO A 262 23.08 12.44 18.08
C PRO A 262 23.20 10.97 17.67
N ASP A 263 22.12 10.19 17.82
CA ASP A 263 22.09 8.77 17.46
C ASP A 263 20.69 8.37 16.93
N PRO A 264 20.57 7.90 15.66
CA PRO A 264 19.29 7.47 15.10
C PRO A 264 18.74 6.19 15.73
N ALA A 265 19.55 5.42 16.46
CA ALA A 265 19.11 4.25 17.21
C ALA A 265 18.59 4.59 18.62
N ALA A 266 18.85 5.80 19.12
CA ALA A 266 18.38 6.22 20.45
C ALA A 266 16.85 6.25 20.54
N MET A 267 16.33 6.02 21.76
CA MET A 267 14.89 6.00 21.97
C MET A 267 14.26 7.38 21.70
N LEU A 268 13.18 7.43 20.91
CA LEU A 268 12.50 8.71 20.63
C LEU A 268 12.01 9.41 21.89
N THR A 269 11.70 8.67 22.95
CA THR A 269 11.29 9.23 24.24
C THR A 269 12.39 9.99 24.96
N SER A 270 13.67 9.66 24.74
CA SER A 270 14.78 10.42 25.33
C SER A 270 15.06 11.73 24.61
N LEU A 271 14.55 11.91 23.39
CA LEU A 271 14.69 13.14 22.61
C LEU A 271 13.70 14.24 23.03
N LYS A 272 12.66 13.91 23.81
CA LYS A 272 11.63 14.87 24.27
C LYS A 272 12.09 15.78 25.42
N GLY A 273 13.29 15.56 25.99
CA GLY A 273 13.83 16.36 27.09
C GLY A 273 15.20 16.92 26.75
N GLY A 274 15.25 18.19 26.35
CA GLY A 274 16.52 18.94 26.28
C GLY A 274 17.11 19.03 27.69
N GLY A 275 18.09 18.17 27.98
CA GLY A 275 18.79 18.11 29.25
C GLY A 275 20.02 17.22 29.10
N ALA A 276 21.19 17.79 29.40
CA ALA A 276 22.48 17.13 29.35
C ALA A 276 22.43 15.73 29.99
N ALA A 277 23.05 14.77 29.31
CA ALA A 277 23.27 13.43 29.81
C ALA A 277 23.97 13.51 31.18
N ALA A 278 23.23 13.16 32.23
CA ALA A 278 23.85 12.71 33.46
C ALA A 278 24.30 11.28 33.20
N ASP A 279 25.60 11.06 33.27
CA ASP A 279 26.28 9.77 33.23
C ASP A 279 25.54 8.75 34.12
N THR A 280 24.70 7.95 33.48
CA THR A 280 24.32 6.65 33.99
C THR A 280 25.10 5.67 33.11
N PRO A 281 26.01 4.86 33.67
CA PRO A 281 26.69 3.84 32.89
C PRO A 281 25.62 3.05 32.16
N ALA A 282 25.80 2.87 30.85
CA ALA A 282 24.99 1.95 30.07
C ALA A 282 24.94 0.65 30.87
N ALA A 283 23.75 0.32 31.38
CA ALA A 283 23.49 -1.04 31.79
C ALA A 283 23.87 -1.88 30.57
N PRO A 284 24.73 -2.90 30.73
CA PRO A 284 25.14 -3.71 29.60
C PRO A 284 23.88 -4.14 28.87
N GLU A 285 23.89 -4.06 27.53
CA GLU A 285 22.96 -4.84 26.74
C GLU A 285 22.94 -6.22 27.41
N PRO A 286 21.78 -6.70 27.93
CA PRO A 286 21.77 -8.04 28.48
C PRO A 286 22.27 -8.92 27.34
N ASP A 287 23.39 -9.61 27.60
CA ASP A 287 23.93 -10.66 26.73
C ASP A 287 22.73 -11.36 26.14
N GLN A 288 22.62 -11.35 24.80
CA GLN A 288 21.62 -12.19 24.14
C GLN A 288 21.80 -13.59 24.75
N PRO A 289 20.79 -14.15 25.44
CA PRO A 289 20.98 -15.44 26.09
C PRO A 289 21.50 -16.41 25.05
N THR A 290 22.70 -16.88 25.32
CA THR A 290 23.52 -17.67 24.41
C THR A 290 22.78 -18.92 23.99
N MET A 291 22.54 -18.99 22.69
CA MET A 291 22.41 -20.20 21.87
C MET A 291 21.23 -21.11 22.19
N VAL A 292 20.10 -20.84 21.54
CA VAL A 292 19.25 -21.94 21.08
C VAL A 292 20.07 -22.74 20.07
N GLY A 293 20.53 -23.93 20.46
CA GLY A 293 21.26 -24.81 19.55
C GLY A 293 20.36 -25.27 18.39
N LYS A 294 20.95 -25.48 17.21
CA LYS A 294 20.26 -26.16 16.11
C LYS A 294 19.86 -27.58 16.57
N PRO A 295 18.66 -28.07 16.23
CA PRO A 295 18.28 -29.46 16.48
C PRO A 295 19.34 -30.42 15.95
N THR A 296 19.71 -31.40 16.75
CA THR A 296 20.74 -32.41 16.42
C THR A 296 20.15 -33.68 15.82
N GLY A 297 18.83 -33.80 15.83
CA GLY A 297 18.08 -34.98 15.38
C GLY A 297 17.89 -36.04 16.48
N ASN A 298 18.42 -35.80 17.68
CA ASN A 298 18.25 -36.67 18.84
C ASN A 298 17.16 -36.17 19.81
N GLU A 299 16.59 -35.00 19.55
CA GLU A 299 15.51 -34.40 20.33
C GLU A 299 14.21 -35.18 20.12
N THR A 300 13.47 -35.38 21.21
CA THR A 300 12.17 -36.06 21.18
C THR A 300 11.01 -35.10 20.96
N VAL A 301 11.21 -33.79 21.22
CA VAL A 301 10.19 -32.76 21.07
C VAL A 301 10.63 -31.68 20.09
N SER A 302 9.77 -31.37 19.13
CA SER A 302 9.99 -30.32 18.14
C SER A 302 9.34 -29.01 18.57
N PHE A 303 10.11 -27.92 18.56
CA PHE A 303 9.55 -26.59 18.82
C PHE A 303 8.41 -26.25 17.86
N SER A 304 8.61 -26.44 16.54
CA SER A 304 7.64 -25.99 15.54
C SER A 304 6.39 -26.87 15.48
N LYS A 305 6.52 -28.17 15.75
CA LYS A 305 5.41 -29.13 15.66
C LYS A 305 4.65 -29.34 16.97
N ASP A 306 5.35 -29.30 18.11
CA ASP A 306 4.77 -29.70 19.39
C ASP A 306 4.60 -28.51 20.34
N VAL A 307 5.61 -27.64 20.47
CA VAL A 307 5.59 -26.55 21.48
C VAL A 307 4.89 -25.28 20.98
N ALA A 308 5.28 -24.77 19.82
CA ALA A 308 4.76 -23.52 19.28
C ALA A 308 3.22 -23.54 19.11
N PRO A 309 2.56 -24.64 18.66
CA PRO A 309 1.11 -24.70 18.59
C PRO A 309 0.44 -24.52 19.95
N LEU A 310 0.96 -25.18 21.00
CA LEU A 310 0.45 -25.04 22.37
C LEU A 310 0.55 -23.59 22.86
N LEU A 311 1.66 -22.92 22.58
CA LEU A 311 1.87 -21.51 22.96
C LEU A 311 0.93 -20.58 22.18
N VAL A 312 0.79 -20.77 20.88
CA VAL A 312 -0.10 -19.97 20.03
C VAL A 312 -1.56 -20.14 20.45
N GLU A 313 -1.99 -21.33 20.80
CA GLU A 313 -3.37 -21.58 21.22
C GLU A 313 -3.67 -21.00 22.60
N ASN A 314 -2.79 -21.24 23.57
CA ASN A 314 -3.09 -20.96 24.98
C ASN A 314 -2.65 -19.56 25.45
N CYS A 315 -1.60 -19.00 24.85
CA CYS A 315 -0.99 -17.73 25.28
C CYS A 315 -1.46 -16.53 24.43
N ASN A 316 -2.22 -16.77 23.36
CA ASN A 316 -2.76 -15.74 22.49
C ASN A 316 -3.77 -14.82 23.20
N GLY A 317 -3.72 -13.54 22.85
CA GLY A 317 -4.55 -12.46 23.41
C GLY A 317 -3.98 -11.76 24.66
N CYS A 318 -2.96 -12.34 25.32
CA CYS A 318 -2.22 -11.67 26.41
C CYS A 318 -0.73 -11.54 26.14
N HIS A 319 -0.11 -12.54 25.49
CA HIS A 319 1.34 -12.54 25.22
C HIS A 319 1.69 -12.60 23.72
N LEU A 320 0.72 -12.97 22.87
CA LEU A 320 0.79 -12.87 21.40
C LEU A 320 -0.31 -11.93 20.89
N ASP A 321 0.05 -11.03 19.96
CA ASP A 321 -0.85 -10.08 19.29
C ASP A 321 -1.72 -9.22 20.23
N ALA A 322 -1.31 -9.10 21.50
CA ALA A 322 -2.07 -8.38 22.50
C ALA A 322 -1.84 -6.86 22.41
N MET A 323 -2.93 -6.09 22.53
CA MET A 323 -2.87 -4.62 22.55
C MET A 323 -2.02 -4.10 23.73
N GLN A 324 -1.99 -4.84 24.84
CA GLN A 324 -1.11 -4.63 25.99
C GLN A 324 -0.66 -6.00 26.47
N THR A 325 0.64 -6.24 26.46
CA THR A 325 1.21 -7.52 26.89
C THR A 325 1.30 -7.57 28.41
N ARG A 326 0.90 -8.71 29.00
CA ARG A 326 0.94 -8.85 30.47
C ARG A 326 2.36 -9.19 30.94
N GLY A 327 2.77 -8.55 32.04
CA GLY A 327 4.07 -8.78 32.68
C GLY A 327 5.28 -8.54 31.79
N GLY A 328 5.18 -7.60 30.84
CA GLY A 328 6.25 -7.26 29.90
C GLY A 328 6.64 -8.36 28.91
N LEU A 329 6.01 -9.55 29.00
CA LEU A 329 6.40 -10.74 28.24
C LEU A 329 5.75 -10.73 26.85
N ARG A 330 6.62 -10.80 25.84
CA ARG A 330 6.26 -10.89 24.43
C ARG A 330 6.58 -12.27 23.89
N MET A 331 5.61 -12.89 23.20
CA MET A 331 5.76 -14.23 22.63
C MET A 331 5.46 -14.26 21.13
N ASP A 332 5.51 -13.10 20.46
CA ASP A 332 5.25 -13.02 19.02
C ASP A 332 6.31 -13.79 18.21
N THR A 333 7.57 -13.82 18.69
CA THR A 333 8.66 -14.65 18.18
C THR A 333 9.38 -15.34 19.32
N LEU A 334 10.11 -16.43 19.04
CA LEU A 334 10.92 -17.10 20.06
C LEU A 334 12.02 -16.16 20.60
N ALA A 335 12.63 -15.33 19.75
CA ALA A 335 13.58 -14.30 20.18
C ALA A 335 12.99 -13.36 21.23
N GLN A 336 11.73 -12.92 21.06
CA GLN A 336 11.06 -12.07 22.02
C GLN A 336 10.76 -12.81 23.32
N MET A 337 10.35 -14.08 23.23
CA MET A 337 10.10 -14.92 24.40
C MET A 337 11.39 -15.12 25.22
N LEU A 338 12.52 -15.37 24.56
CA LEU A 338 13.83 -15.56 25.21
C LEU A 338 14.36 -14.30 25.89
N ARG A 339 13.99 -13.10 25.44
CA ARG A 339 14.31 -11.85 26.16
C ARG A 339 13.65 -11.79 27.54
N GLY A 340 12.57 -12.54 27.74
CA GLY A 340 11.83 -12.55 29.00
C GLY A 340 10.87 -11.36 29.15
N GLY A 341 10.31 -11.23 30.35
CA GLY A 341 9.41 -10.14 30.71
C GLY A 341 9.88 -9.42 31.97
N ASP A 342 8.95 -8.75 32.66
CA ASP A 342 9.25 -7.99 33.89
C ASP A 342 9.77 -8.90 35.02
N SER A 343 9.46 -10.20 34.96
CA SER A 343 9.98 -11.23 35.87
C SER A 343 11.33 -11.83 35.46
N GLY A 344 11.99 -11.29 34.43
CA GLY A 344 13.24 -11.82 33.88
C GLY A 344 13.01 -12.94 32.86
N SER A 345 14.02 -13.81 32.70
CA SER A 345 13.96 -14.91 31.73
C SER A 345 12.82 -15.88 32.07
N VAL A 346 12.05 -16.24 31.04
CA VAL A 346 10.96 -17.22 31.17
C VAL A 346 11.44 -18.66 31.02
N MET A 347 12.67 -18.85 30.55
CA MET A 347 13.19 -20.16 30.15
C MET A 347 14.68 -20.28 30.44
N GLN A 348 15.07 -21.46 30.93
CA GLN A 348 16.44 -21.86 31.17
C GLN A 348 16.72 -23.09 30.31
N PRO A 349 17.31 -22.93 29.11
CA PRO A 349 17.66 -24.07 28.26
C PRO A 349 18.51 -25.10 29.02
N GLY A 350 18.10 -26.36 28.99
CA GLY A 350 18.70 -27.47 29.73
C GLY A 350 18.01 -27.80 31.07
N ASP A 351 17.11 -26.94 31.56
CA ASP A 351 16.37 -27.18 32.81
C ASP A 351 14.90 -26.70 32.69
N GLY A 352 14.03 -27.60 32.23
CA GLY A 352 12.60 -27.33 32.09
C GLY A 352 11.91 -27.06 33.44
N GLU A 353 12.27 -27.80 34.48
CA GLU A 353 11.64 -27.72 35.81
C GLU A 353 11.97 -26.41 36.53
N ALA A 354 13.20 -25.91 36.39
CA ALA A 354 13.60 -24.60 36.91
C ALA A 354 13.11 -23.42 36.06
N SER A 355 12.56 -23.67 34.87
CA SER A 355 12.11 -22.61 33.97
C SER A 355 10.80 -21.97 34.45
N LEU A 356 10.81 -20.64 34.55
CA LEU A 356 9.67 -19.85 35.04
C LEU A 356 8.39 -20.12 34.23
N LEU A 357 8.48 -20.38 32.93
CA LEU A 357 7.36 -20.78 32.08
C LEU A 357 6.65 -22.03 32.63
N VAL A 358 7.40 -23.11 32.89
CA VAL A 358 6.85 -24.37 33.40
C VAL A 358 6.27 -24.18 34.80
N GLN A 359 6.96 -23.42 35.65
CA GLN A 359 6.47 -23.10 37.00
C GLN A 359 5.16 -22.30 36.98
N LYS A 360 5.02 -21.35 36.05
CA LYS A 360 3.79 -20.58 35.82
C LYS A 360 2.66 -21.46 35.28
N LEU A 361 2.95 -22.40 34.37
CA LEU A 361 1.96 -23.33 33.83
C LEU A 361 1.42 -24.27 34.92
N ARG A 362 2.30 -24.78 35.80
CA ARG A 362 1.93 -25.64 36.93
C ARG A 362 1.35 -24.86 38.12
N GLY A 363 1.46 -23.53 38.13
CA GLY A 363 0.99 -22.68 39.24
C GLY A 363 1.87 -22.77 40.49
N SER A 364 3.13 -23.20 40.35
CA SER A 364 4.10 -23.27 41.45
C SER A 364 4.84 -21.94 41.67
N ALA A 365 4.72 -20.97 40.75
CA ALA A 365 5.29 -19.63 40.88
C ALA A 365 4.26 -18.53 40.58
N GLY A 366 3.71 -17.91 41.62
CA GLY A 366 2.71 -16.84 41.50
C GLY A 366 1.42 -17.28 40.78
N ASP A 367 0.76 -16.37 40.08
CA ASP A 367 -0.47 -16.70 39.36
C ASP A 367 -0.23 -17.72 38.23
N ARG A 368 -1.04 -18.79 38.23
CA ARG A 368 -1.02 -19.84 37.21
C ARG A 368 -1.43 -19.28 35.84
N MET A 369 -0.75 -19.74 34.79
CA MET A 369 -1.09 -19.45 33.40
C MET A 369 -1.70 -20.67 32.70
N PRO A 370 -2.65 -20.48 31.76
CA PRO A 370 -3.21 -19.20 31.31
C PRO A 370 -4.14 -18.56 32.37
N ALA A 371 -4.04 -17.24 32.53
CA ALA A 371 -4.83 -16.49 33.52
C ALA A 371 -6.27 -16.23 33.05
N GLY A 372 -7.10 -15.68 33.95
CA GLY A 372 -8.45 -15.19 33.59
C GLY A 372 -9.50 -16.30 33.47
N GLY A 373 -9.35 -17.40 34.22
CA GLY A 373 -10.31 -18.51 34.24
C GLY A 373 -10.25 -19.43 33.03
N ARG A 374 -9.23 -19.29 32.16
CA ARG A 374 -8.97 -20.25 31.09
C ARG A 374 -8.57 -21.61 31.68
N PRO A 375 -8.94 -22.72 31.03
CA PRO A 375 -8.51 -24.05 31.45
C PRO A 375 -6.98 -24.14 31.55
N PRO A 376 -6.44 -24.87 32.55
CA PRO A 376 -5.02 -25.19 32.56
C PRO A 376 -4.68 -26.08 31.36
N LEU A 377 -3.43 -26.00 30.89
CA LEU A 377 -2.89 -26.98 29.96
C LEU A 377 -2.90 -28.37 30.61
N SER A 378 -2.99 -29.42 29.78
CA SER A 378 -2.86 -30.79 30.27
C SER A 378 -1.45 -31.06 30.78
N ASP A 379 -1.31 -32.01 31.69
CA ASP A 379 0.02 -32.39 32.21
C ASP A 379 0.95 -32.86 31.07
N SER A 380 0.41 -33.53 30.04
CA SER A 380 1.17 -33.93 28.85
C SER A 380 1.67 -32.74 28.03
N ASP A 381 0.86 -31.69 27.87
CA ASP A 381 1.27 -30.48 27.13
C ASP A 381 2.36 -29.71 27.88
N ILE A 382 2.22 -29.63 29.20
CA ILE A 382 3.24 -29.02 30.08
C ILE A 382 4.53 -29.84 30.01
N GLU A 383 4.43 -31.16 29.96
CA GLU A 383 5.59 -32.05 29.86
C GLU A 383 6.31 -31.92 28.52
N LEU A 384 5.58 -31.73 27.40
CA LEU A 384 6.20 -31.42 26.10
C LEU A 384 7.04 -30.13 26.17
N ILE A 385 6.47 -29.07 26.76
CA ILE A 385 7.17 -27.80 26.95
C ILE A 385 8.40 -27.99 27.85
N SER A 386 8.25 -28.70 28.98
CA SER A 386 9.35 -28.97 29.92
C SER A 386 10.48 -29.79 29.28
N THR A 387 10.12 -30.83 28.52
CA THR A 387 11.06 -31.72 27.82
C THR A 387 11.84 -30.95 26.77
N TRP A 388 11.16 -30.17 25.90
CA TRP A 388 11.85 -29.37 24.89
C TRP A 388 12.84 -28.37 25.52
N ILE A 389 12.47 -27.72 26.63
CA ILE A 389 13.39 -26.83 27.34
C ILE A 389 14.59 -27.62 27.88
N SER A 390 14.35 -28.78 28.49
CA SER A 390 15.38 -29.67 29.03
C SER A 390 16.33 -30.21 27.96
N GLU A 391 15.85 -30.38 26.72
CA GLU A 391 16.65 -30.72 25.54
C GLU A 391 17.48 -29.55 24.99
N GLY A 392 17.47 -28.40 25.69
CA GLY A 392 18.22 -27.21 25.34
C GLY A 392 17.44 -26.19 24.51
N ALA A 393 16.10 -26.28 24.52
CA ALA A 393 15.18 -25.39 23.83
C ALA A 393 15.50 -25.23 22.32
N LYS A 394 16.05 -26.28 21.70
CA LYS A 394 16.64 -26.24 20.36
C LYS A 394 15.64 -25.86 19.27
N VAL A 395 16.12 -25.07 18.31
CA VAL A 395 15.32 -24.55 17.19
C VAL A 395 16.22 -24.23 16.00
N ASP A 396 15.69 -24.35 14.80
CA ASP A 396 16.38 -23.82 13.62
C ASP A 396 16.46 -22.29 13.70
N GLU A 397 17.64 -21.73 13.44
CA GLU A 397 17.93 -20.29 13.54
C GLU A 397 16.93 -19.43 12.74
N ALA A 398 16.50 -19.92 11.57
CA ALA A 398 15.50 -19.27 10.73
C ALA A 398 14.15 -19.05 11.45
N LEU A 399 13.80 -19.90 12.41
CA LEU A 399 12.54 -19.83 13.15
C LEU A 399 12.60 -18.87 14.35
N VAL A 400 13.79 -18.50 14.82
CA VAL A 400 13.99 -17.69 16.04
C VAL A 400 13.29 -16.32 15.92
N GLN A 401 13.41 -15.69 14.76
CA GLN A 401 12.79 -14.39 14.46
C GLN A 401 11.47 -14.52 13.69
N THR A 402 11.09 -15.73 13.30
CA THR A 402 9.84 -15.96 12.56
C THR A 402 8.65 -15.82 13.53
N PRO A 403 7.57 -15.12 13.15
CA PRO A 403 6.38 -15.04 13.97
C PRO A 403 5.87 -16.43 14.34
N MET A 404 5.56 -16.67 15.61
CA MET A 404 5.23 -18.00 16.12
C MET A 404 4.02 -18.61 15.39
N LYS A 405 3.03 -17.77 15.05
CA LYS A 405 1.88 -18.17 14.23
C LYS A 405 2.26 -18.66 12.82
N VAL A 406 3.30 -18.09 12.23
CA VAL A 406 3.84 -18.52 10.93
C VAL A 406 4.57 -19.85 11.09
N VAL A 407 5.38 -20.02 12.14
CA VAL A 407 6.06 -21.28 12.44
C VAL A 407 5.06 -22.43 12.58
N THR A 408 4.01 -22.23 13.38
CA THR A 408 2.97 -23.26 13.58
C THR A 408 2.20 -23.55 12.28
N ALA A 409 1.93 -22.51 11.50
CA ALA A 409 1.22 -22.63 10.25
C ALA A 409 2.02 -23.46 9.23
N GLN A 410 3.31 -23.16 9.09
CA GLN A 410 4.23 -23.87 8.20
C GLN A 410 4.44 -25.33 8.64
N ALA A 411 4.62 -25.56 9.94
CA ALA A 411 4.79 -26.91 10.48
C ALA A 411 3.57 -27.78 10.21
N TRP A 412 2.36 -27.25 10.45
CA TRP A 412 1.12 -27.95 10.13
C TRP A 412 0.98 -28.21 8.63
N LEU A 413 1.19 -27.20 7.78
CA LEU A 413 1.14 -27.36 6.33
C LEU A 413 2.10 -28.44 5.81
N SER A 414 3.32 -28.51 6.36
CA SER A 414 4.32 -29.49 5.90
C SER A 414 3.91 -30.94 6.15
N ALA A 415 2.94 -31.18 7.05
CA ALA A 415 2.47 -32.50 7.43
C ALA A 415 1.04 -32.81 6.94
N ALA A 416 0.23 -31.77 6.73
CA ALA A 416 -1.17 -31.90 6.34
C ALA A 416 -1.32 -32.38 4.89
N ALA A 417 -2.33 -33.21 4.63
CA ALA A 417 -2.69 -33.58 3.26
C ALA A 417 -3.48 -32.43 2.58
N SER A 418 -3.41 -32.32 1.26
CA SER A 418 -4.11 -31.28 0.50
C SER A 418 -5.62 -31.14 0.82
N PRO A 419 -6.39 -32.23 1.02
CA PRO A 419 -7.79 -32.11 1.44
C PRO A 419 -7.98 -31.48 2.83
N GLU A 420 -7.09 -31.77 3.79
CA GLU A 420 -7.11 -31.16 5.12
C GLU A 420 -6.81 -29.66 5.04
N VAL A 421 -5.89 -29.27 4.14
CA VAL A 421 -5.61 -27.86 3.86
C VAL A 421 -6.79 -27.18 3.19
N SER A 422 -7.50 -27.84 2.27
CA SER A 422 -8.73 -27.33 1.67
C SER A 422 -9.84 -27.11 2.69
N GLU A 423 -10.03 -28.05 3.62
CA GLU A 423 -11.01 -27.92 4.71
C GLU A 423 -10.65 -26.74 5.62
N ARG A 424 -9.39 -26.65 6.03
CA ARG A 424 -8.92 -25.54 6.87
C ARG A 424 -9.06 -24.18 6.18
N ARG A 425 -8.79 -24.09 4.87
CA ARG A 425 -8.99 -22.87 4.08
C ARG A 425 -10.46 -22.50 3.96
N ALA A 426 -11.36 -23.49 3.91
CA ALA A 426 -12.80 -23.24 3.92
C ALA A 426 -13.25 -22.62 5.25
N GLU A 427 -12.78 -23.15 6.39
CA GLU A 427 -13.06 -22.56 7.72
C GLU A 427 -12.53 -21.13 7.83
N ILE A 428 -11.32 -20.87 7.31
CA ILE A 428 -10.73 -19.53 7.28
C ILE A 428 -11.54 -18.60 6.40
N ALA A 429 -11.97 -19.02 5.21
CA ALA A 429 -12.82 -18.23 4.34
C ALA A 429 -14.11 -17.78 5.04
N GLU A 430 -14.81 -18.71 5.69
CA GLU A 430 -16.02 -18.38 6.46
C GLU A 430 -15.73 -17.42 7.62
N SER A 431 -14.62 -17.61 8.32
CA SER A 431 -14.16 -16.70 9.37
C SER A 431 -13.85 -15.30 8.85
N ASP A 432 -13.18 -15.21 7.71
CA ASP A 432 -12.77 -13.96 7.09
C ASP A 432 -14.01 -13.18 6.58
N PHE A 433 -14.99 -13.85 5.96
CA PHE A 433 -16.27 -13.22 5.58
C PHE A 433 -17.07 -12.75 6.80
N ARG A 434 -17.09 -13.54 7.88
CA ARG A 434 -17.75 -13.15 9.14
C ARG A 434 -17.09 -11.91 9.75
N LEU A 435 -15.76 -11.84 9.72
CA LEU A 435 -14.99 -10.71 10.23
C LEU A 435 -15.18 -9.44 9.37
N ALA A 436 -15.32 -9.62 8.05
CA ALA A 436 -15.64 -8.55 7.12
C ALA A 436 -17.11 -8.08 7.20
N GLY A 437 -17.93 -8.68 8.07
CA GLY A 437 -19.32 -8.27 8.28
C GLY A 437 -20.30 -8.75 7.21
N ALA A 438 -19.96 -9.81 6.48
CA ALA A 438 -20.83 -10.39 5.47
C ALA A 438 -22.07 -11.06 6.10
N ASP A 439 -23.18 -11.07 5.35
CA ASP A 439 -24.37 -11.85 5.71
C ASP A 439 -24.12 -13.33 5.39
N MET A 440 -23.79 -14.10 6.43
CA MET A 440 -23.48 -15.52 6.32
C MET A 440 -24.65 -16.35 5.77
N SER A 441 -25.90 -15.86 5.82
CA SER A 441 -27.05 -16.58 5.25
C SER A 441 -27.11 -16.52 3.72
N ARG A 442 -26.41 -15.56 3.12
CA ARG A 442 -26.33 -15.36 1.67
C ARG A 442 -24.99 -15.76 1.09
N LEU A 443 -24.01 -16.10 1.93
CA LEU A 443 -22.70 -16.56 1.50
C LEU A 443 -22.84 -17.86 0.72
N GLN A 444 -22.35 -17.87 -0.51
CA GLN A 444 -22.35 -19.03 -1.39
C GLN A 444 -20.92 -19.50 -1.67
N LYS A 445 -20.80 -20.76 -2.09
CA LYS A 445 -19.54 -21.43 -2.40
C LYS A 445 -19.67 -22.19 -3.72
N GLN A 446 -18.72 -21.99 -4.63
CA GLN A 446 -18.51 -22.81 -5.83
C GLN A 446 -17.13 -23.48 -5.72
N VAL A 447 -17.02 -24.76 -6.06
CA VAL A 447 -15.75 -25.50 -5.99
C VAL A 447 -15.35 -25.96 -7.38
N THR A 448 -14.08 -25.86 -7.69
CA THR A 448 -13.44 -26.36 -8.91
C THR A 448 -12.27 -27.27 -8.56
N ASP A 449 -11.48 -27.66 -9.55
CA ASP A 449 -10.30 -28.51 -9.35
C ASP A 449 -9.26 -27.83 -8.46
N HIS A 450 -8.96 -26.55 -8.70
CA HIS A 450 -7.91 -25.81 -8.00
C HIS A 450 -8.45 -24.79 -6.98
N PHE A 451 -9.73 -24.41 -7.06
CA PHE A 451 -10.27 -23.29 -6.28
C PHE A 451 -11.53 -23.63 -5.48
N ALA A 452 -11.69 -22.92 -4.37
CA ALA A 452 -12.96 -22.73 -3.68
C ALA A 452 -13.33 -21.25 -3.75
N VAL A 453 -14.37 -20.91 -4.51
CA VAL A 453 -14.82 -19.54 -4.78
C VAL A 453 -15.99 -19.22 -3.86
N TRP A 454 -15.91 -18.10 -3.15
CA TRP A 454 -16.84 -17.71 -2.09
C TRP A 454 -17.35 -16.29 -2.33
N GLY A 455 -18.63 -16.04 -2.07
CA GLY A 455 -19.16 -14.68 -2.12
C GLY A 455 -20.67 -14.59 -1.89
N ASP A 456 -21.14 -13.38 -1.59
CA ASP A 456 -22.56 -13.04 -1.57
C ASP A 456 -22.98 -12.49 -2.95
N VAL A 457 -22.96 -13.38 -3.95
CA VAL A 457 -23.37 -13.13 -5.34
C VAL A 457 -24.21 -14.30 -5.85
N SER A 458 -24.83 -14.14 -7.02
CA SER A 458 -25.59 -15.20 -7.66
C SER A 458 -24.69 -16.40 -8.03
N PRO A 459 -25.26 -17.62 -8.12
CA PRO A 459 -24.53 -18.80 -8.59
C PRO A 459 -23.84 -18.58 -9.94
N ALA A 460 -24.48 -17.86 -10.86
CA ALA A 460 -23.92 -17.56 -12.18
C ALA A 460 -22.67 -16.66 -12.10
N THR A 461 -22.69 -15.65 -11.23
CA THR A 461 -21.49 -14.80 -11.01
C THR A 461 -20.37 -15.59 -10.35
N LEU A 462 -20.67 -16.49 -9.38
CA LEU A 462 -19.66 -17.37 -8.79
C LEU A 462 -19.05 -18.32 -9.83
N GLU A 463 -19.88 -18.92 -10.68
CA GLU A 463 -19.44 -19.81 -11.77
C GLU A 463 -18.54 -19.07 -12.76
N ALA A 464 -18.93 -17.88 -13.22
CA ALA A 464 -18.10 -17.07 -14.11
C ALA A 464 -16.73 -16.70 -13.50
N VAL A 465 -16.69 -16.38 -12.21
CA VAL A 465 -15.41 -16.14 -11.50
C VAL A 465 -14.59 -17.43 -11.38
N ALA A 466 -15.23 -18.56 -11.08
CA ALA A 466 -14.59 -19.85 -10.94
C ALA A 466 -13.94 -20.30 -12.27
N GLU A 467 -14.68 -20.22 -13.38
CA GLU A 467 -14.18 -20.52 -14.72
C GLU A 467 -13.04 -19.57 -15.13
N SER A 468 -13.19 -18.27 -14.82
CA SER A 468 -12.13 -17.29 -15.10
C SER A 468 -10.84 -17.57 -14.31
N ALA A 469 -10.96 -18.03 -13.06
CA ALA A 469 -9.82 -18.39 -12.23
C ALA A 469 -9.10 -19.65 -12.76
N GLU A 470 -9.86 -20.68 -13.14
CA GLU A 470 -9.30 -21.89 -13.78
C GLU A 470 -8.61 -21.55 -15.11
N ALA A 471 -9.26 -20.75 -15.96
CA ALA A 471 -8.68 -20.32 -17.23
C ALA A 471 -7.39 -19.51 -17.03
N ALA A 472 -7.35 -18.63 -16.03
CA ALA A 472 -6.16 -17.87 -15.67
C ALA A 472 -5.01 -18.80 -15.20
N LEU A 473 -5.32 -19.82 -14.39
CA LEU A 473 -4.33 -20.79 -13.93
C LEU A 473 -3.77 -21.62 -15.09
N VAL A 474 -4.63 -22.10 -15.99
CA VAL A 474 -4.20 -22.84 -17.19
C VAL A 474 -3.24 -22.00 -18.03
N GLN A 475 -3.48 -20.69 -18.16
CA GLN A 475 -2.55 -19.79 -18.85
C GLN A 475 -1.23 -19.63 -18.10
N ALA A 476 -1.26 -19.46 -16.78
CA ALA A 476 -0.06 -19.35 -15.96
C ALA A 476 0.79 -20.63 -16.00
N GLN A 477 0.17 -21.81 -15.99
CA GLN A 477 0.83 -23.11 -16.04
C GLN A 477 1.68 -23.32 -17.31
N LYS A 478 1.39 -22.61 -18.42
CA LYS A 478 2.26 -22.63 -19.62
C LYS A 478 3.66 -22.07 -19.37
N PHE A 479 3.82 -21.25 -18.32
CA PHE A 479 5.08 -20.60 -17.97
C PHE A 479 5.76 -21.20 -16.75
N LEU A 480 5.02 -21.95 -15.94
CA LEU A 480 5.48 -22.60 -14.73
C LEU A 480 5.93 -24.04 -15.02
N PRO A 481 6.84 -24.59 -14.20
CA PRO A 481 7.06 -26.02 -14.17
C PRO A 481 5.74 -26.80 -13.96
N PRO A 482 5.62 -28.00 -14.54
CA PRO A 482 4.45 -28.83 -14.31
C PRO A 482 4.32 -29.16 -12.82
N ALA A 483 3.12 -29.02 -12.27
CA ALA A 483 2.84 -29.47 -10.92
C ALA A 483 2.69 -31.01 -10.92
N ASP A 484 3.27 -31.66 -9.91
CA ASP A 484 3.04 -33.08 -9.66
C ASP A 484 1.77 -33.26 -8.82
N GLY A 485 1.18 -34.45 -8.86
CA GLY A 485 0.00 -34.81 -8.06
C GLY A 485 -1.33 -34.50 -8.73
N THR A 486 -2.36 -34.36 -7.90
CA THR A 486 -3.71 -33.98 -8.31
C THR A 486 -3.82 -32.46 -8.51
N PRO A 487 -4.85 -31.95 -9.21
CA PRO A 487 -5.09 -30.51 -9.31
C PRO A 487 -5.16 -29.81 -7.95
N GLU A 488 -5.72 -30.46 -6.94
CA GLU A 488 -5.82 -29.93 -5.58
C GLU A 488 -4.46 -29.80 -4.89
N ASP A 489 -3.47 -30.61 -5.29
CA ASP A 489 -2.09 -30.51 -4.78
C ASP A 489 -1.37 -29.27 -5.30
N PHE A 490 -1.88 -28.61 -6.36
CA PHE A 490 -1.21 -27.46 -6.97
C PHE A 490 -0.90 -26.37 -5.95
N PHE A 491 -1.87 -25.97 -5.12
CA PHE A 491 -1.67 -24.99 -4.03
C PHE A 491 -1.55 -25.66 -2.66
N HIS A 492 -1.23 -26.96 -2.63
CA HIS A 492 -1.23 -27.79 -1.42
C HIS A 492 -2.61 -27.74 -0.71
N GLY A 493 -3.67 -28.06 -1.45
CA GLY A 493 -5.07 -27.77 -1.14
C GLY A 493 -5.63 -26.71 -2.09
N LYS A 494 -6.95 -26.60 -2.20
CA LYS A 494 -7.61 -25.60 -3.07
C LYS A 494 -7.32 -24.18 -2.59
N ALA A 495 -6.99 -23.29 -3.52
CA ALA A 495 -6.88 -21.86 -3.22
C ALA A 495 -8.27 -21.24 -3.08
N SER A 496 -8.42 -20.22 -2.23
CA SER A 496 -9.70 -19.52 -2.10
C SER A 496 -9.81 -18.36 -3.09
N VAL A 497 -11.00 -18.10 -3.62
CA VAL A 497 -11.30 -16.88 -4.36
C VAL A 497 -12.44 -16.15 -3.66
N TYR A 498 -12.19 -14.96 -3.13
CA TYR A 498 -13.19 -14.15 -2.43
C TYR A 498 -13.79 -13.13 -3.39
N VAL A 499 -15.09 -13.28 -3.64
CA VAL A 499 -15.86 -12.44 -4.56
C VAL A 499 -16.62 -11.39 -3.76
N LEU A 500 -16.23 -10.14 -3.93
CA LEU A 500 -16.81 -8.99 -3.23
C LEU A 500 -17.59 -8.12 -4.21
N THR A 501 -18.83 -7.79 -3.87
CA THR A 501 -19.76 -7.17 -4.84
C THR A 501 -19.36 -5.74 -5.22
N LYS A 502 -18.77 -5.01 -4.27
CA LYS A 502 -18.46 -3.59 -4.39
C LYS A 502 -17.03 -3.32 -3.99
N ARG A 503 -16.46 -2.25 -4.57
CA ARG A 503 -15.14 -1.75 -4.20
C ARG A 503 -15.05 -1.36 -2.72
N TYR A 504 -16.14 -0.89 -2.11
CA TYR A 504 -16.20 -0.58 -0.68
C TYR A 504 -16.00 -1.84 0.18
N ASP A 505 -16.78 -2.89 -0.09
CA ASP A 505 -16.70 -4.18 0.62
C ASP A 505 -15.29 -4.77 0.49
N TYR A 506 -14.65 -4.61 -0.67
CA TYR A 506 -13.26 -4.99 -0.89
C TYR A 506 -12.23 -4.23 -0.04
N SER A 507 -12.38 -2.91 0.11
CA SER A 507 -11.51 -2.17 1.05
C SER A 507 -11.75 -2.55 2.50
N GLU A 508 -13.02 -2.73 2.89
CA GLU A 508 -13.35 -3.10 4.27
C GLU A 508 -12.88 -4.52 4.58
N PHE A 509 -12.98 -5.46 3.63
CA PHE A 509 -12.40 -6.79 3.74
C PHE A 509 -10.90 -6.70 4.04
N ALA A 510 -10.13 -5.98 3.22
CA ALA A 510 -8.68 -5.82 3.47
C ALA A 510 -8.38 -5.16 4.82
N LYS A 511 -9.21 -4.19 5.24
CA LYS A 511 -9.05 -3.52 6.53
C LYS A 511 -9.30 -4.46 7.71
N MET A 512 -10.35 -5.27 7.63
CA MET A 512 -10.82 -6.13 8.71
C MET A 512 -10.04 -7.44 8.79
N VAL A 513 -9.80 -8.08 7.65
CA VAL A 513 -9.15 -9.40 7.54
C VAL A 513 -7.63 -9.28 7.46
N GLU A 514 -7.13 -8.28 6.72
CA GLU A 514 -5.68 -8.14 6.50
C GLU A 514 -5.04 -7.04 7.35
N GLY A 515 -5.84 -6.22 8.04
CA GLY A 515 -5.33 -5.14 8.88
C GLY A 515 -4.65 -4.02 8.09
N ARG A 516 -4.94 -3.89 6.78
CA ARG A 516 -4.31 -2.89 5.90
C ARG A 516 -5.32 -2.19 4.99
N SER A 517 -4.99 -0.98 4.55
CA SER A 517 -5.66 -0.33 3.43
C SER A 517 -5.16 -0.90 2.11
N VAL A 518 -6.00 -0.80 1.07
CA VAL A 518 -5.68 -1.17 -0.32
C VAL A 518 -5.81 0.06 -1.23
N PRO A 519 -4.91 0.23 -2.22
CA PRO A 519 -4.97 1.36 -3.16
C PRO A 519 -6.32 1.51 -3.85
N ALA A 520 -6.76 2.74 -4.07
CA ALA A 520 -8.12 3.06 -4.54
C ALA A 520 -8.45 2.46 -5.92
N ASP A 521 -7.45 2.27 -6.77
CA ASP A 521 -7.55 1.71 -8.11
C ASP A 521 -7.52 0.17 -8.16
N TRP A 522 -7.14 -0.50 -7.06
CA TRP A 522 -7.15 -1.96 -6.99
C TRP A 522 -8.57 -2.52 -7.03
N GLN A 523 -8.77 -3.53 -7.87
CA GLN A 523 -10.02 -4.29 -7.98
C GLN A 523 -9.83 -5.77 -7.66
N SER A 524 -8.59 -6.19 -7.51
CA SER A 524 -8.22 -7.52 -7.05
C SER A 524 -6.84 -7.48 -6.41
N HIS A 525 -6.57 -8.47 -5.55
CA HIS A 525 -5.23 -8.76 -5.06
C HIS A 525 -5.15 -10.22 -4.62
N TRP A 526 -3.95 -10.69 -4.29
CA TRP A 526 -3.73 -12.02 -3.73
C TRP A 526 -2.98 -11.96 -2.41
N LYS A 527 -3.11 -13.02 -1.61
CA LYS A 527 -2.34 -13.25 -0.39
C LYS A 527 -1.89 -14.70 -0.32
N TYR A 528 -0.63 -14.89 0.11
CA TYR A 528 -0.04 -16.19 0.33
C TYR A 528 0.82 -16.18 1.60
N ASP A 529 0.49 -17.03 2.57
CA ASP A 529 1.33 -17.32 3.75
C ASP A 529 1.50 -18.84 3.97
N GLY A 530 1.17 -19.64 2.95
CA GLY A 530 1.05 -21.09 3.02
C GLY A 530 -0.36 -21.54 3.38
N ILE A 531 -0.90 -21.09 4.52
CA ILE A 531 -2.24 -21.50 4.98
C ILE A 531 -3.28 -20.72 4.19
N ARG A 532 -3.19 -19.40 4.21
CA ARG A 532 -3.96 -18.53 3.33
C ARG A 532 -3.29 -18.55 1.97
N ALA A 533 -4.00 -19.09 0.99
CA ALA A 533 -3.70 -18.92 -0.42
C ALA A 533 -5.00 -18.46 -1.08
N TYR A 534 -5.14 -17.15 -1.27
CA TYR A 534 -6.37 -16.61 -1.85
C TYR A 534 -6.17 -15.44 -2.81
N VAL A 535 -7.16 -15.26 -3.68
CA VAL A 535 -7.39 -14.06 -4.48
C VAL A 535 -8.66 -13.38 -3.99
N ALA A 536 -8.63 -12.09 -3.71
CA ALA A 536 -9.84 -11.29 -3.49
C ALA A 536 -10.10 -10.46 -4.74
N VAL A 537 -11.35 -10.44 -5.23
CA VAL A 537 -11.74 -9.77 -6.47
C VAL A 537 -13.08 -9.07 -6.34
N VAL A 538 -13.20 -7.90 -6.94
CA VAL A 538 -14.48 -7.20 -7.11
C VAL A 538 -15.20 -7.75 -8.33
N ALA A 539 -16.32 -8.44 -8.13
CA ALA A 539 -17.23 -8.84 -9.20
C ALA A 539 -18.68 -8.65 -8.74
N SER A 540 -19.47 -8.01 -9.59
CA SER A 540 -20.89 -7.75 -9.35
C SER A 540 -21.71 -8.46 -10.42
N GLU A 541 -23.02 -8.59 -10.19
CA GLU A 541 -23.96 -9.16 -11.19
C GLU A 541 -23.97 -8.44 -12.55
N ARG A 542 -23.38 -7.25 -12.64
CA ARG A 542 -23.28 -6.47 -13.89
C ARG A 542 -21.94 -6.62 -14.59
N ALA A 543 -20.95 -7.22 -13.94
CA ALA A 543 -19.63 -7.39 -14.51
C ALA A 543 -19.71 -8.41 -15.66
N THR A 544 -19.12 -8.09 -16.80
CA THR A 544 -19.06 -9.06 -17.90
C THR A 544 -17.99 -10.12 -17.60
N GLU A 545 -18.11 -11.30 -18.21
CA GLU A 545 -17.09 -12.35 -18.10
C GLU A 545 -15.69 -11.84 -18.45
N GLU A 546 -15.56 -11.03 -19.50
CA GLU A 546 -14.28 -10.40 -19.87
C GLU A 546 -13.73 -9.49 -18.77
N GLU A 547 -14.56 -8.66 -18.12
CA GLU A 547 -14.12 -7.80 -17.01
C GLU A 547 -13.66 -8.63 -15.81
N ILE A 548 -14.39 -9.72 -15.50
CA ILE A 548 -14.02 -10.66 -14.44
C ILE A 548 -12.68 -11.32 -14.77
N ALA A 549 -12.53 -11.85 -15.98
CA ALA A 549 -11.30 -12.48 -16.45
C ALA A 549 -10.09 -11.53 -16.35
N GLN A 550 -10.24 -10.27 -16.79
CA GLN A 550 -9.18 -9.27 -16.69
C GLN A 550 -8.79 -8.97 -15.23
N ARG A 551 -9.73 -8.99 -14.29
CA ARG A 551 -9.46 -8.74 -12.87
C ARG A 551 -8.75 -9.91 -12.19
N VAL A 552 -9.04 -11.16 -12.57
CA VAL A 552 -8.45 -12.34 -11.89
C VAL A 552 -7.14 -12.82 -12.50
N LYS A 553 -6.91 -12.59 -13.80
CA LYS A 553 -5.81 -13.19 -14.55
C LYS A 553 -4.44 -12.99 -13.90
N ALA A 554 -4.08 -11.73 -13.65
CA ALA A 554 -2.80 -11.38 -13.04
C ALA A 554 -2.67 -11.93 -11.62
N THR A 555 -3.70 -11.78 -10.78
CA THR A 555 -3.65 -12.19 -9.38
C THR A 555 -3.60 -13.70 -9.20
N VAL A 556 -4.30 -14.48 -10.05
CA VAL A 556 -4.21 -15.95 -10.05
C VAL A 556 -2.83 -16.39 -10.52
N ALA A 557 -2.29 -15.76 -11.57
CA ALA A 557 -0.95 -16.03 -12.03
C ALA A 557 0.11 -15.71 -10.95
N SER A 558 -0.01 -14.59 -10.24
CA SER A 558 0.87 -14.23 -9.13
C SER A 558 0.77 -15.24 -7.99
N LEU A 559 -0.44 -15.68 -7.63
CA LEU A 559 -0.66 -16.73 -6.63
C LEU A 559 -0.03 -18.07 -7.06
N ALA A 560 -0.11 -18.41 -8.35
CA ALA A 560 0.53 -19.60 -8.90
C ALA A 560 2.06 -19.53 -8.82
N VAL A 561 2.66 -18.35 -9.05
CA VAL A 561 4.10 -18.13 -8.92
C VAL A 561 4.55 -18.21 -7.45
N VAL A 562 3.89 -17.49 -6.54
CA VAL A 562 4.30 -17.44 -5.13
C VAL A 562 4.20 -18.81 -4.45
N SER A 563 3.21 -19.62 -4.85
CA SER A 563 3.02 -20.97 -4.32
C SER A 563 4.05 -22.01 -4.78
N ARG A 564 5.01 -21.63 -5.65
CA ARG A 564 6.04 -22.56 -6.11
C ARG A 564 7.13 -22.82 -5.07
N GLY A 565 7.25 -22.01 -4.02
CA GLY A 565 8.29 -22.21 -3.02
C GLY A 565 8.08 -21.35 -1.79
N GLU A 566 8.90 -21.60 -0.77
CA GLU A 566 8.85 -20.83 0.47
C GLU A 566 9.47 -19.45 0.31
N ALA A 567 8.87 -18.46 0.96
CA ALA A 567 9.36 -17.08 1.03
C ALA A 567 9.65 -16.43 -0.35
N VAL A 568 8.87 -16.79 -1.38
CA VAL A 568 8.94 -16.12 -2.69
C VAL A 568 8.54 -14.66 -2.52
N PRO A 569 9.41 -13.68 -2.86
CA PRO A 569 9.12 -12.28 -2.65
C PRO A 569 7.94 -11.79 -3.50
N ARG A 570 7.11 -10.91 -2.94
CA ARG A 570 5.97 -10.31 -3.62
C ARG A 570 6.35 -9.71 -4.98
N TRP A 571 7.45 -8.95 -5.08
CA TRP A 571 7.87 -8.34 -6.34
C TRP A 571 8.10 -9.38 -7.44
N PHE A 572 8.61 -10.56 -7.11
CA PHE A 572 8.89 -11.61 -8.08
C PHE A 572 7.58 -12.26 -8.53
N ALA A 573 6.71 -12.62 -7.57
CA ALA A 573 5.42 -13.22 -7.86
C ALA A 573 4.48 -12.27 -8.61
N GLU A 574 4.31 -11.05 -8.13
CA GLU A 574 3.44 -10.03 -8.72
C GLU A 574 3.95 -9.58 -10.09
N GLY A 575 5.26 -9.36 -10.20
CA GLY A 575 5.89 -9.00 -11.46
C GLY A 575 5.70 -10.08 -12.52
N LEU A 576 6.01 -11.34 -12.19
CA LEU A 576 5.91 -12.45 -13.12
C LEU A 576 4.45 -12.78 -13.46
N GLY A 577 3.57 -12.84 -12.46
CA GLY A 577 2.14 -13.10 -12.65
C GLY A 577 1.47 -12.09 -13.57
N THR A 578 1.76 -10.80 -13.36
CA THR A 578 1.26 -9.73 -14.23
C THR A 578 1.90 -9.78 -15.63
N ALA A 579 3.21 -10.02 -15.73
CA ALA A 579 3.92 -10.07 -17.00
C ALA A 579 3.42 -11.20 -17.92
N ILE A 580 3.24 -12.42 -17.39
CA ILE A 580 2.72 -13.56 -18.17
C ILE A 580 1.24 -13.38 -18.54
N SER A 581 0.48 -12.70 -17.68
CA SER A 581 -0.94 -12.42 -17.93
C SER A 581 -1.15 -11.34 -18.99
N GLY A 582 -0.25 -10.38 -19.09
CA GLY A 582 -0.33 -9.27 -20.03
C GLY A 582 0.10 -9.58 -21.47
N GLY A 583 0.43 -10.84 -21.80
CA GLY A 583 1.03 -11.24 -23.09
C GLY A 583 0.08 -11.37 -24.28
N GLU A 584 -1.23 -11.17 -24.13
CA GLU A 584 -2.22 -11.48 -25.18
C GLU A 584 -2.85 -10.25 -25.87
N THR A 585 -2.71 -9.04 -25.33
CA THR A 585 -3.22 -7.81 -25.95
C THR A 585 -2.11 -7.05 -26.68
N LYS A 586 -2.33 -6.75 -27.98
CA LYS A 586 -1.50 -5.78 -28.71
C LYS A 586 -1.66 -4.41 -28.03
N ARG A 587 -0.73 -4.07 -27.15
CA ARG A 587 -0.71 -2.79 -26.42
C ARG A 587 -0.50 -1.64 -27.39
N ASP A 588 -1.27 -0.56 -27.23
CA ASP A 588 -1.11 0.64 -28.05
C ASP A 588 0.25 1.31 -27.77
N ARG A 589 0.82 1.98 -28.77
CA ARG A 589 2.08 2.71 -28.69
C ARG A 589 2.07 3.75 -27.57
N ASN A 590 0.93 4.41 -27.33
CA ASN A 590 0.80 5.42 -26.26
C ASN A 590 0.86 4.79 -24.87
N GLU A 591 0.28 3.61 -24.69
CA GLU A 591 0.31 2.88 -23.42
C GLU A 591 1.75 2.44 -23.08
N ASN A 592 2.48 1.94 -24.07
CA ASN A 592 3.90 1.59 -23.92
C ASN A 592 4.76 2.81 -23.56
N LEU A 593 4.54 3.95 -24.23
CA LEU A 593 5.26 5.20 -23.92
C LEU A 593 4.94 5.70 -22.50
N ARG A 594 3.68 5.58 -22.06
CA ARG A 594 3.28 5.94 -20.69
C ARG A 594 3.98 5.06 -19.65
N ARG A 595 3.94 3.74 -19.84
CA ARG A 595 4.60 2.79 -18.94
C ARG A 595 6.10 3.04 -18.87
N GLN A 596 6.73 3.36 -20.01
CA GLN A 596 8.15 3.67 -20.05
C GLN A 596 8.48 4.96 -19.27
N ALA A 597 7.68 6.03 -19.43
CA ALA A 597 7.88 7.28 -18.69
C ALA A 597 7.69 7.11 -17.17
N GLU A 598 6.69 6.33 -16.77
CA GLU A 598 6.43 6.01 -15.36
C GLU A 598 7.54 5.12 -14.77
N LEU A 599 8.06 4.16 -15.54
CA LEU A 599 9.16 3.30 -15.14
C LEU A 599 10.45 4.11 -14.93
N VAL A 600 10.78 5.03 -15.84
CA VAL A 600 11.93 5.93 -15.70
C VAL A 600 11.83 6.77 -14.41
N THR A 601 10.62 7.24 -14.09
CA THR A 601 10.38 8.00 -12.85
C THR A 601 10.59 7.12 -11.61
N ALA A 602 10.10 5.87 -11.62
CA ALA A 602 10.29 4.94 -10.52
C ALA A 602 11.78 4.57 -10.34
N VAL A 603 12.48 4.26 -11.43
CA VAL A 603 13.91 3.90 -11.44
C VAL A 603 14.78 5.06 -10.96
N GLY A 604 14.49 6.30 -11.37
CA GLY A 604 15.25 7.49 -10.96
C GLY A 604 15.17 7.81 -9.46
N SER A 605 14.21 7.23 -8.73
CA SER A 605 14.06 7.43 -7.28
C SER A 605 14.85 6.44 -6.42
N LEU A 606 15.46 5.40 -7.02
CA LEU A 606 16.20 4.36 -6.32
C LEU A 606 17.71 4.52 -6.48
N LYS A 607 18.47 4.26 -5.40
CA LYS A 607 19.94 4.25 -5.45
C LYS A 607 20.51 2.86 -5.69
N SER A 608 19.76 1.81 -5.37
CA SER A 608 20.18 0.42 -5.50
C SER A 608 18.99 -0.54 -5.60
N GLY A 609 19.23 -1.76 -6.08
CA GLY A 609 18.30 -2.88 -6.01
C GLY A 609 17.99 -3.27 -4.56
N LYS A 610 18.90 -3.05 -3.62
CA LYS A 610 18.61 -3.22 -2.18
C LYS A 610 17.49 -2.30 -1.72
N ASP A 611 17.44 -1.05 -2.20
CA ASP A 611 16.36 -0.12 -1.86
C ASP A 611 15.00 -0.63 -2.37
N PHE A 612 14.97 -1.20 -3.58
CA PHE A 612 13.77 -1.82 -4.12
C PHE A 612 13.32 -3.04 -3.31
N LEU A 613 14.25 -3.97 -3.07
CA LEU A 613 13.94 -5.22 -2.37
C LEU A 613 13.54 -4.99 -0.91
N ASN A 614 14.02 -3.90 -0.31
CA ASN A 614 13.63 -3.47 1.04
C ASN A 614 12.36 -2.61 1.06
N GLY A 615 11.61 -2.50 -0.05
CA GLY A 615 10.32 -1.84 -0.09
C GLY A 615 10.38 -0.31 0.01
N LYS A 616 11.47 0.33 -0.44
CA LYS A 616 11.60 1.81 -0.45
C LYS A 616 10.82 2.50 -1.58
N LEU A 617 9.93 1.80 -2.26
CA LEU A 617 8.97 2.39 -3.18
C LEU A 617 7.53 2.22 -2.66
N PRO A 618 6.64 3.18 -2.93
CA PRO A 618 5.20 2.96 -2.81
C PRO A 618 4.77 1.72 -3.61
N PRO A 619 3.79 0.94 -3.12
CA PRO A 619 3.40 -0.33 -3.74
C PRO A 619 3.13 -0.25 -5.25
N GLU A 620 2.49 0.82 -5.72
CA GLU A 620 2.14 0.99 -7.13
C GLU A 620 3.39 1.17 -8.01
N ARG A 621 4.42 1.86 -7.49
CA ARG A 621 5.70 2.01 -8.20
C ARG A 621 6.51 0.72 -8.12
N ALA A 622 6.47 0.03 -6.98
CA ALA A 622 7.14 -1.24 -6.78
C ALA A 622 6.58 -2.31 -7.73
N ASP A 623 5.25 -2.43 -7.83
CA ASP A 623 4.58 -3.41 -8.70
C ASP A 623 4.87 -3.12 -10.19
N ARG A 624 4.91 -1.85 -10.61
CA ARG A 624 5.32 -1.49 -12.00
C ARG A 624 6.75 -1.91 -12.30
N MET A 625 7.66 -1.68 -11.37
CA MET A 625 9.07 -2.04 -11.54
C MET A 625 9.26 -3.56 -11.52
N ALA A 626 8.54 -4.25 -10.63
CA ALA A 626 8.46 -5.71 -10.56
C ALA A 626 8.06 -6.31 -11.92
N VAL A 627 7.04 -5.75 -12.57
CA VAL A 627 6.62 -6.21 -13.91
C VAL A 627 7.71 -6.00 -14.95
N ALA A 628 8.38 -4.86 -14.96
CA ALA A 628 9.44 -4.59 -15.93
C ALA A 628 10.68 -5.49 -15.73
N ILE A 629 11.03 -5.78 -14.46
CA ILE A 629 12.07 -6.76 -14.11
C ILE A 629 11.65 -8.16 -14.57
N ALA A 630 10.38 -8.54 -14.35
CA ALA A 630 9.86 -9.82 -14.79
C ALA A 630 9.81 -9.97 -16.31
N GLU A 631 9.47 -8.92 -17.06
CA GLU A 631 9.56 -8.88 -18.52
C GLU A 631 11.02 -9.10 -18.99
N SER A 632 12.00 -8.55 -18.27
CA SER A 632 13.43 -8.83 -18.50
C SER A 632 13.80 -10.30 -18.21
N LEU A 633 13.27 -10.89 -17.13
CA LEU A 633 13.47 -12.30 -16.80
C LEU A 633 12.84 -13.24 -17.84
N LEU A 634 11.69 -12.86 -18.40
CA LEU A 634 10.98 -13.59 -19.46
C LEU A 634 11.63 -13.45 -20.84
N SER A 635 12.62 -12.57 -21.00
CA SER A 635 13.33 -12.39 -22.26
C SER A 635 14.01 -13.69 -22.72
N ARG A 636 14.21 -13.85 -24.03
CA ARG A 636 14.84 -15.06 -24.59
C ARG A 636 16.21 -15.39 -23.97
N GLN A 637 16.96 -14.37 -23.58
CA GLN A 637 18.28 -14.52 -22.96
C GLN A 637 18.18 -15.10 -21.55
N ASN A 638 17.19 -14.65 -20.77
CA ASN A 638 17.05 -14.97 -19.36
C ASN A 638 16.10 -16.14 -19.09
N ARG A 639 15.25 -16.51 -20.06
CA ARG A 639 14.21 -17.54 -19.91
C ARG A 639 14.73 -18.86 -19.36
N ARG A 640 15.87 -19.36 -19.86
CA ARG A 640 16.45 -20.62 -19.38
C ARG A 640 16.84 -20.55 -17.90
N GLY A 641 17.37 -19.41 -17.47
CA GLY A 641 17.72 -19.16 -16.07
C GLY A 641 16.48 -19.08 -15.19
N LEU A 642 15.47 -18.32 -15.62
CA LEU A 642 14.18 -18.22 -14.95
C LEU A 642 13.51 -19.59 -14.79
N ASP A 643 13.53 -20.42 -15.83
CA ASP A 643 12.97 -21.78 -15.76
C ASP A 643 13.70 -22.66 -14.73
N ALA A 644 15.01 -22.46 -14.58
CA ALA A 644 15.78 -23.12 -13.53
C ALA A 644 15.40 -22.60 -12.13
N VAL A 645 15.22 -21.28 -11.97
CA VAL A 645 14.72 -20.69 -10.71
C VAL A 645 13.38 -21.32 -10.32
N LEU A 646 12.41 -21.38 -11.24
CA LEU A 646 11.08 -21.90 -10.95
C LEU A 646 11.10 -23.39 -10.60
N ARG A 647 11.90 -24.22 -11.28
CA ARG A 647 12.07 -25.64 -10.94
C ARG A 647 12.72 -25.83 -9.56
N ASN A 648 13.74 -25.02 -9.27
CA ASN A 648 14.44 -25.05 -8.00
C ASN A 648 13.51 -24.67 -6.84
N LEU A 649 12.68 -23.64 -7.02
CA LEU A 649 11.63 -23.28 -6.08
C LEU A 649 10.70 -24.47 -5.82
N GLN A 650 10.20 -25.10 -6.88
CA GLN A 650 9.30 -26.26 -6.77
C GLN A 650 9.93 -27.43 -6.02
N SER A 651 11.25 -27.61 -6.12
CA SER A 651 11.99 -28.62 -5.35
C SER A 651 12.23 -28.25 -3.88
N GLY A 652 11.69 -27.13 -3.40
CA GLY A 652 11.82 -26.67 -2.01
C GLY A 652 13.08 -25.84 -1.73
N GLN A 653 13.79 -25.38 -2.77
CA GLN A 653 14.97 -24.54 -2.58
C GLN A 653 14.56 -23.10 -2.18
N PRO A 654 15.16 -22.48 -1.15
CA PRO A 654 14.85 -21.11 -0.77
C PRO A 654 15.06 -20.12 -1.93
N PHE A 655 14.19 -19.10 -2.04
CA PHE A 655 14.17 -18.19 -3.19
C PHE A 655 15.54 -17.61 -3.56
N SER A 656 16.28 -17.05 -2.61
CA SER A 656 17.58 -16.44 -2.88
C SER A 656 18.58 -17.42 -3.50
N GLN A 657 18.55 -18.67 -3.05
CA GLN A 657 19.44 -19.72 -3.53
C GLN A 657 18.95 -20.26 -4.88
N ALA A 658 17.64 -20.47 -5.06
CA ALA A 658 17.03 -20.86 -6.33
C ALA A 658 17.34 -19.84 -7.43
N PHE A 659 17.21 -18.54 -7.10
CA PHE A 659 17.51 -17.43 -7.99
C PHE A 659 19.00 -17.39 -8.34
N GLN A 660 19.88 -17.52 -7.34
CA GLN A 660 21.33 -17.54 -7.57
C GLN A 660 21.77 -18.70 -8.47
N THR A 661 21.25 -19.90 -8.22
CA THR A 661 21.55 -21.07 -9.05
C THR A 661 21.02 -20.92 -10.47
N GLY A 662 19.79 -20.42 -10.64
CA GLY A 662 19.18 -20.31 -11.97
C GLY A 662 19.72 -19.16 -12.81
N MET A 663 19.90 -17.99 -12.20
CA MET A 663 20.31 -16.76 -12.89
C MET A 663 21.82 -16.52 -12.86
N ASN A 664 22.57 -17.33 -12.11
CA ASN A 664 24.01 -17.15 -11.88
C ASN A 664 24.37 -15.75 -11.31
N THR A 665 23.46 -15.17 -10.53
CA THR A 665 23.62 -13.88 -9.85
C THR A 665 22.60 -13.78 -8.71
N THR A 666 22.87 -12.94 -7.70
CA THR A 666 21.92 -12.72 -6.61
C THR A 666 20.75 -11.84 -7.07
N PRO A 667 19.58 -11.89 -6.42
CA PRO A 667 18.47 -10.98 -6.73
C PRO A 667 18.89 -9.50 -6.68
N ILE A 668 19.65 -9.09 -5.66
CA ILE A 668 20.15 -7.71 -5.51
C ILE A 668 21.00 -7.34 -6.73
N ALA A 669 22.02 -8.15 -7.06
CA ALA A 669 22.94 -7.86 -8.15
C ALA A 669 22.24 -7.86 -9.52
N TYR A 670 21.23 -8.73 -9.71
CA TYR A 670 20.40 -8.72 -10.91
C TYR A 670 19.62 -7.40 -11.04
N VAL A 671 18.96 -6.97 -9.96
CA VAL A 671 18.20 -5.72 -9.96
C VAL A 671 19.13 -4.51 -10.13
N ASP A 672 20.31 -4.50 -9.51
CA ASP A 672 21.31 -3.44 -9.71
C ASP A 672 21.75 -3.34 -11.18
N ALA A 673 22.08 -4.48 -11.80
CA ALA A 673 22.44 -4.52 -13.22
C ALA A 673 21.28 -4.09 -14.13
N TRP A 674 20.05 -4.47 -13.78
CA TRP A 674 18.85 -4.05 -14.51
C TRP A 674 18.60 -2.54 -14.36
N LEU A 675 18.77 -1.97 -13.16
CA LEU A 675 18.65 -0.52 -12.93
C LEU A 675 19.66 0.26 -13.78
N GLN A 676 20.91 -0.20 -13.86
CA GLN A 676 21.94 0.39 -14.72
C GLN A 676 21.63 0.31 -16.21
N TRP A 677 20.93 -0.75 -16.65
CA TRP A 677 20.54 -0.92 -18.05
C TRP A 677 19.32 -0.06 -18.44
N VAL A 678 18.41 0.21 -17.49
CA VAL A 678 17.21 1.04 -17.72
C VAL A 678 17.50 2.54 -17.66
N GLN A 679 18.47 2.95 -16.83
CA GLN A 679 18.99 4.32 -16.78
C GLN A 679 19.76 4.68 -18.06
#